data_AF-A0A0B2VKT8-F1
#
_entry.id   AF-A0A0B2VKT8-F1
#
_cell.length_a   1.000
_cell.length_b   1.000
_cell.length_c   1.000
_cell.angle_alpha   90.00
_cell.angle_beta   90.00
_cell.angle_gamma   90.00
#
_symmetry.space_group_name_H-M   'P 1'
#
loop_
_entity.id
_entity.type
_entity.pdbx_description
1 polymer ?
#
loop_
_entity_poly.entity_id
_entity_poly.type
_entity_poly.pdbx_seq_one_letter_code
_entity_poly.pdbx_strand_id
1 'polypeptide(L)'
;MCGIPVEGLTGWLGALAFALKKIIVKITEDGIPQSIIREISSLKALHHLNHPNIVKLHEVFHCLIGNDEMCLSVVYERCDWDLYDFLRDIPRDMGDTQCRHIARQIFLGLDFLHSNHVIHRDLKPQNILINRDQSVKIADFGLARYYSMQSSFTTLVVTLWYRSPEVLLQCPYNCGVDIWAAGCIIAELYSRQPLFSAQTEAQQLSVIFQKAMHRAATWMASGQLRGVLAQWVRCASPGVPPSSSPAKPPASSVSHSKPPPSSVGSPKPPSTTKRTLAKPGRPNIVLVDAVRTPFLISSTDFKDMIANDLQRAALLALVDKTKVDLNEVGHIVCGTVVQECRTSNIAREAALTAGFPDKVPATTVTMACISSNVAMTDIMGMLSTGYIDVGIAGGVEFLSDVPIRFNRKVRSALLMLPKAKKWDKRLMLGKDILTSFFMPELPAVAEFSSGETMGQSGDRLAAAFGVSRREQDEFAIRSHKLAAKAVSEGHLNDVVPVFVPGKKPKIVTKDNGIRVSSMEQLQKLKPAFIKPHGTITAGNASFLTDGASAALLMTEDYALKHGYKPKAYLRDFQYVAQDPIDQLLLSPAYVIPKLLDKVGLTLKDIDVFEIHEAFAGQILANLNAMDSEFFCKEQLKRSDKFGRVPENKLNLWGGSLSLGHPFGATGVRLVSHAANRLRHENGQFGLVAACASGGHGVGMLVEAYPS
;
A
#
# COMPACT_ATOMS: atom_id res chain seq x y z
N MET A 1 -34.27 8.09 -19.53
CA MET A 1 -35.68 7.84 -19.85
C MET A 1 -36.01 8.64 -21.10
N CYS A 2 -36.58 8.04 -22.14
CA CYS A 2 -37.29 8.76 -23.20
C CYS A 2 -38.17 7.77 -23.99
N GLY A 3 -39.49 7.95 -23.85
CA GLY A 3 -40.63 7.69 -24.76
C GLY A 3 -40.81 6.36 -25.49
N ILE A 4 -41.93 5.65 -25.20
CA ILE A 4 -42.94 5.11 -26.16
C ILE A 4 -44.30 5.06 -25.40
N PRO A 5 -45.46 5.44 -26.01
CA PRO A 5 -46.73 5.64 -25.32
C PRO A 5 -47.51 4.33 -25.10
N VAL A 6 -48.41 4.31 -24.13
CA VAL A 6 -49.48 3.30 -24.08
C VAL A 6 -50.81 4.01 -23.83
N GLU A 7 -51.60 4.09 -24.89
CA GLU A 7 -53.03 4.38 -24.85
C GLU A 7 -53.78 3.24 -24.15
N GLY A 8 -54.86 3.60 -23.44
CA GLY A 8 -56.03 2.74 -23.28
C GLY A 8 -56.07 1.80 -22.08
N LEU A 9 -56.54 2.32 -20.93
CA LEU A 9 -57.51 1.66 -20.05
C LEU A 9 -57.96 2.66 -18.97
N THR A 10 -58.97 3.46 -19.30
CA THR A 10 -59.70 4.29 -18.35
C THR A 10 -60.82 3.45 -17.72
N GLY A 11 -60.65 3.12 -16.44
CA GLY A 11 -61.68 2.50 -15.60
C GLY A 11 -61.60 3.08 -14.19
N TRP A 12 -62.69 3.69 -13.74
CA TRP A 12 -62.80 4.51 -12.54
C TRP A 12 -62.60 3.72 -11.23
N LEU A 13 -61.45 3.93 -10.61
CA LEU A 13 -61.14 3.89 -9.16
C LEU A 13 -59.72 4.50 -9.10
N GLY A 14 -59.52 5.60 -8.36
CA GLY A 14 -58.32 6.46 -8.42
C GLY A 14 -57.03 5.72 -8.77
N ALA A 15 -56.66 5.73 -10.05
CA ALA A 15 -55.62 4.85 -10.57
C ALA A 15 -54.26 5.34 -10.07
N LEU A 16 -53.65 4.58 -9.16
CA LEU A 16 -52.25 4.76 -8.78
C LEU A 16 -51.39 4.59 -10.04
N ALA A 17 -50.80 5.69 -10.51
CA ALA A 17 -49.92 5.69 -11.66
C ALA A 17 -48.48 5.41 -11.19
N PHE A 18 -47.80 4.47 -11.85
CA PHE A 18 -46.45 4.02 -11.51
C PHE A 18 -45.46 4.24 -12.66
N ALA A 19 -44.17 4.34 -12.34
CA ALA A 19 -43.10 4.35 -13.32
C ALA A 19 -42.51 2.95 -13.49
N LEU A 20 -42.49 2.45 -14.73
CA LEU A 20 -42.04 1.09 -15.05
C LEU A 20 -40.70 1.11 -15.80
N LYS A 21 -39.66 0.50 -15.21
CA LYS A 21 -38.35 0.29 -15.83
C LYS A 21 -38.23 -1.16 -16.29
N LYS A 22 -38.35 -1.41 -17.60
CA LYS A 22 -38.15 -2.74 -18.20
C LYS A 22 -36.69 -2.92 -18.60
N ILE A 23 -36.08 -4.02 -18.18
CA ILE A 23 -34.67 -4.33 -18.43
C ILE A 23 -34.61 -5.74 -19.01
N ILE A 24 -34.13 -5.86 -20.26
CA ILE A 24 -33.93 -7.15 -20.92
C ILE A 24 -32.50 -7.61 -20.62
N VAL A 25 -32.38 -8.79 -20.02
CA VAL A 25 -31.12 -9.40 -19.59
C VAL A 25 -30.98 -10.75 -20.29
N LYS A 26 -29.82 -11.00 -20.90
CA LYS A 26 -29.47 -12.33 -21.41
C LYS A 26 -29.11 -13.25 -20.26
N ILE A 27 -29.64 -14.46 -20.27
CA ILE A 27 -29.34 -15.48 -19.27
C ILE A 27 -27.98 -16.09 -19.63
N THR A 28 -26.90 -15.53 -19.07
CA THR A 28 -25.54 -16.07 -19.18
C THR A 28 -25.09 -16.69 -17.85
N GLU A 29 -23.97 -17.42 -17.83
CA GLU A 29 -23.39 -18.00 -16.61
C GLU A 29 -23.11 -16.95 -15.50
N ASP A 30 -22.93 -15.68 -15.89
CA ASP A 30 -22.66 -14.55 -14.98
C ASP A 30 -23.92 -13.97 -14.28
N GLY A 31 -25.12 -14.41 -14.64
CA GLY A 31 -26.39 -13.99 -14.00
C GLY A 31 -26.82 -12.53 -14.28
N ILE A 32 -27.66 -11.97 -13.39
CA ILE A 32 -28.20 -10.61 -13.53
C ILE A 32 -27.10 -9.57 -13.25
N PRO A 33 -26.96 -8.49 -14.06
CA PRO A 33 -26.00 -7.43 -13.82
C PRO A 33 -26.04 -6.88 -12.38
N GLN A 34 -24.87 -6.83 -11.74
CA GLN A 34 -24.71 -6.40 -10.34
C GLN A 34 -25.23 -4.98 -10.06
N SER A 35 -25.31 -4.10 -11.05
CA SER A 35 -25.91 -2.77 -10.90
C SER A 35 -27.41 -2.84 -10.63
N ILE A 36 -28.12 -3.73 -11.31
CA ILE A 36 -29.58 -3.91 -11.19
C ILE A 36 -29.92 -4.54 -9.84
N ILE A 37 -29.20 -5.60 -9.45
CA ILE A 37 -29.36 -6.24 -8.14
C ILE A 37 -29.14 -5.20 -7.03
N ARG A 38 -28.13 -4.34 -7.17
CA ARG A 38 -27.79 -3.34 -6.16
C ARG A 38 -28.82 -2.24 -6.04
N GLU A 39 -29.34 -1.75 -7.16
CA GLU A 39 -30.43 -0.77 -7.17
C GLU A 39 -31.64 -1.31 -6.40
N ILE A 40 -32.07 -2.54 -6.72
CA ILE A 40 -33.21 -3.21 -6.07
C ILE A 40 -32.92 -3.46 -4.59
N SER A 41 -31.74 -3.99 -4.27
CA SER A 41 -31.38 -4.35 -2.89
C SER A 41 -31.29 -3.12 -1.99
N SER A 42 -30.70 -2.02 -2.49
CA SER A 42 -30.56 -0.78 -1.73
C SER A 42 -31.93 -0.16 -1.44
N LEU A 43 -32.79 -0.09 -2.46
CA LEU A 43 -34.14 0.44 -2.30
C LEU A 43 -35.03 -0.45 -1.42
N LYS A 44 -34.91 -1.78 -1.51
CA LYS A 44 -35.61 -2.71 -0.61
C LYS A 44 -35.16 -2.54 0.84
N ALA A 45 -33.86 -2.40 1.09
CA ALA A 45 -33.33 -2.20 2.44
C ALA A 45 -33.77 -0.86 3.05
N LEU A 46 -33.89 0.20 2.24
CA LEU A 46 -34.36 1.52 2.69
C LEU A 46 -35.90 1.63 2.76
N HIS A 47 -36.63 0.69 2.16
CA HIS A 47 -38.09 0.76 2.01
C HIS A 47 -38.83 0.91 3.36
N HIS A 48 -38.40 0.16 4.37
CA HIS A 48 -39.03 0.18 5.70
C HIS A 48 -38.91 1.51 6.45
N LEU A 49 -37.94 2.35 6.07
CA LEU A 49 -37.68 3.64 6.71
C LEU A 49 -38.46 4.79 6.06
N ASN A 50 -39.06 4.56 4.88
CA ASN A 50 -40.04 5.42 4.22
C ASN A 50 -39.71 6.93 4.25
N HIS A 51 -38.55 7.31 3.71
CA HIS A 51 -38.13 8.71 3.67
C HIS A 51 -38.78 9.47 2.49
N PRO A 52 -39.32 10.69 2.68
CA PRO A 52 -40.03 11.43 1.63
C PRO A 52 -39.16 11.75 0.41
N ASN A 53 -37.86 11.97 0.62
CA ASN A 53 -36.91 12.38 -0.44
C ASN A 53 -36.14 11.23 -1.12
N ILE A 54 -36.57 9.98 -0.93
CA ILE A 54 -36.02 8.82 -1.64
C ILE A 54 -37.12 8.20 -2.50
N VAL A 55 -36.79 7.79 -3.73
CA VAL A 55 -37.75 7.13 -4.61
C VAL A 55 -38.20 5.80 -4.05
N LYS A 56 -39.51 5.55 -4.06
CA LYS A 56 -40.10 4.30 -3.59
C LYS A 56 -40.09 3.24 -4.69
N LEU A 57 -39.51 2.09 -4.35
CA LEU A 57 -39.70 0.85 -5.08
C LEU A 57 -40.97 0.17 -4.56
N HIS A 58 -41.93 -0.08 -5.45
CA HIS A 58 -43.16 -0.79 -5.13
C HIS A 58 -42.99 -2.30 -5.32
N GLU A 59 -42.55 -2.71 -6.51
CA GLU A 59 -42.50 -4.14 -6.84
C GLU A 59 -41.48 -4.45 -7.94
N VAL A 60 -41.07 -5.71 -8.02
CA VAL A 60 -40.16 -6.21 -9.06
C VAL A 60 -40.70 -7.52 -9.59
N PHE A 61 -40.99 -7.55 -10.89
CA PHE A 61 -41.45 -8.74 -11.60
C PHE A 61 -40.41 -9.16 -12.63
N HIS A 62 -40.39 -10.44 -12.97
CA HIS A 62 -39.60 -10.94 -14.09
C HIS A 62 -40.46 -11.84 -14.96
N CYS A 63 -40.23 -11.79 -16.28
CA CYS A 63 -40.78 -12.74 -17.22
C CYS A 63 -39.69 -13.24 -18.16
N LEU A 64 -39.79 -14.49 -18.60
CA LEU A 64 -38.89 -15.05 -19.60
C LEU A 64 -39.36 -14.64 -20.99
N ILE A 65 -38.44 -14.12 -21.79
CA ILE A 65 -38.64 -13.80 -23.20
C ILE A 65 -37.85 -14.84 -24.00
N GLY A 66 -38.50 -15.95 -24.36
CA GLY A 66 -37.82 -17.08 -25.02
C GLY A 66 -36.89 -17.87 -24.08
N ASN A 67 -35.93 -18.61 -24.67
CA ASN A 67 -35.08 -19.54 -23.91
C ASN A 67 -33.87 -18.88 -23.23
N ASP A 68 -33.38 -17.74 -23.75
CA ASP A 68 -32.10 -17.16 -23.33
C ASP A 68 -32.21 -15.70 -22.85
N GLU A 69 -33.41 -15.12 -22.75
CA GLU A 69 -33.61 -13.73 -22.32
C GLU A 69 -34.68 -13.64 -21.22
N MET A 70 -34.45 -12.75 -20.25
CA MET A 70 -35.36 -12.43 -19.18
C MET A 70 -35.63 -10.93 -19.17
N CYS A 71 -36.89 -10.54 -19.09
CA CYS A 71 -37.29 -9.15 -18.88
C CYS A 71 -37.60 -8.93 -17.40
N LEU A 72 -36.78 -8.12 -16.75
CA LEU A 72 -36.99 -7.64 -15.40
C LEU A 72 -37.75 -6.31 -15.45
N SER A 73 -38.92 -6.28 -14.83
CA SER A 73 -39.78 -5.12 -14.73
C SER A 73 -39.73 -4.57 -13.30
N VAL A 74 -39.13 -3.41 -13.12
CA VAL A 74 -38.97 -2.73 -11.82
C VAL A 74 -39.99 -1.59 -11.73
N VAL A 75 -40.85 -1.61 -10.72
CA VAL A 75 -41.97 -0.67 -10.54
C VAL A 75 -41.63 0.34 -9.45
N TYR A 76 -41.52 1.61 -9.84
CA TYR A 76 -41.26 2.74 -8.95
C TYR A 76 -42.50 3.62 -8.80
N GLU A 77 -42.52 4.45 -7.76
CA GLU A 77 -43.49 5.54 -7.69
C GLU A 77 -43.33 6.47 -8.90
N ARG A 78 -44.43 6.98 -9.44
CA ARG A 78 -44.36 7.91 -10.56
C ARG A 78 -43.96 9.29 -10.06
N CYS A 79 -42.91 9.85 -10.67
CA CYS A 79 -42.56 11.26 -10.53
C CYS A 79 -42.81 12.01 -11.85
N ASP A 80 -43.07 13.32 -11.77
CA ASP A 80 -43.46 14.10 -12.95
C ASP A 80 -42.27 14.42 -13.88
N TRP A 81 -41.11 14.80 -13.32
CA TRP A 81 -39.91 15.17 -14.07
C TRP A 81 -38.63 14.69 -13.40
N ASP A 82 -37.56 14.53 -14.17
CA ASP A 82 -36.20 14.64 -13.63
C ASP A 82 -35.72 16.10 -13.67
N LEU A 83 -34.76 16.44 -12.81
CA LEU A 83 -34.30 17.81 -12.64
C LEU A 83 -33.63 18.34 -13.91
N TYR A 84 -33.04 17.50 -14.76
CA TYR A 84 -32.45 17.94 -16.02
C TYR A 84 -33.53 18.48 -16.98
N ASP A 85 -34.58 17.71 -17.21
CA ASP A 85 -35.69 18.13 -18.07
C ASP A 85 -36.48 19.29 -17.44
N PHE A 86 -36.69 19.26 -16.12
CA PHE A 86 -37.33 20.35 -15.37
C PHE A 86 -36.59 21.69 -15.53
N LEU A 87 -35.25 21.68 -15.50
CA LEU A 87 -34.46 22.90 -15.67
C LEU A 87 -34.49 23.45 -17.10
N ARG A 88 -34.77 22.61 -18.11
CA ARG A 88 -34.86 23.01 -19.52
C ARG A 88 -36.20 23.65 -19.86
N ASP A 89 -37.28 23.14 -19.28
CA ASP A 89 -38.64 23.44 -19.73
C ASP A 89 -39.29 24.63 -18.98
N ILE A 90 -38.69 25.13 -17.89
CA ILE A 90 -39.22 26.25 -17.08
C ILE A 90 -38.60 27.60 -17.50
N PRO A 91 -39.38 28.70 -17.49
CA PRO A 91 -38.84 30.05 -17.68
C PRO A 91 -37.66 30.38 -16.74
N ARG A 92 -36.73 31.21 -17.22
CA ARG A 92 -35.36 31.34 -16.71
C ARG A 92 -35.26 31.69 -15.22
N ASP A 93 -36.24 32.37 -14.64
CA ASP A 93 -36.26 32.88 -13.29
C ASP A 93 -36.92 31.91 -12.29
N MET A 94 -36.19 30.86 -11.93
CA MET A 94 -36.52 30.11 -10.71
C MET A 94 -36.11 30.98 -9.52
N GLY A 95 -37.08 31.47 -8.75
CA GLY A 95 -36.82 32.31 -7.58
C GLY A 95 -35.95 31.60 -6.54
N ASP A 96 -35.11 32.35 -5.82
CA ASP A 96 -34.15 31.83 -4.84
C ASP A 96 -34.81 30.93 -3.77
N THR A 97 -36.06 31.23 -3.40
CA THR A 97 -36.86 30.40 -2.49
C THR A 97 -37.07 28.98 -3.02
N GLN A 98 -37.32 28.83 -4.31
CA GLN A 98 -37.53 27.52 -4.96
C GLN A 98 -36.22 26.74 -5.04
N CYS A 99 -35.11 27.40 -5.41
CA CYS A 99 -33.79 26.78 -5.42
C CYS A 99 -33.40 26.27 -4.03
N ARG A 100 -33.61 27.08 -2.98
CA ARG A 100 -33.38 26.68 -1.58
C ARG A 100 -34.27 25.53 -1.15
N HIS A 101 -35.53 25.51 -1.60
CA HIS A 101 -36.47 24.44 -1.28
C HIS A 101 -36.01 23.09 -1.88
N ILE A 102 -35.60 23.09 -3.14
CA ILE A 102 -35.06 21.89 -3.83
C ILE A 102 -33.76 21.45 -3.17
N ALA A 103 -32.82 22.37 -2.94
CA ALA A 103 -31.53 22.08 -2.29
C ALA A 103 -31.71 21.45 -0.90
N ARG A 104 -32.63 21.98 -0.09
CA ARG A 104 -32.95 21.44 1.23
C ARG A 104 -33.40 19.99 1.14
N GLN A 105 -34.30 19.67 0.21
CA GLN A 105 -34.80 18.30 0.05
C GLN A 105 -33.74 17.32 -0.44
N ILE A 106 -32.83 17.76 -1.32
CA ILE A 106 -31.67 16.95 -1.73
C ILE A 106 -30.80 16.63 -0.51
N PHE A 107 -30.49 17.62 0.33
CA PHE A 107 -29.67 17.39 1.53
C PHE A 107 -30.38 16.52 2.58
N LEU A 108 -31.69 16.65 2.75
CA LEU A 108 -32.47 15.75 3.62
C LEU A 108 -32.42 14.31 3.13
N GLY A 109 -32.54 14.08 1.81
CA GLY A 109 -32.36 12.75 1.23
C GLY A 109 -30.95 12.20 1.43
N LEU A 110 -29.91 13.03 1.26
CA LEU A 110 -28.53 12.63 1.47
C LEU A 110 -28.20 12.32 2.93
N ASP A 111 -28.67 13.15 3.86
CA ASP A 111 -28.52 12.93 5.30
C ASP A 111 -29.12 11.59 5.72
N PHE A 112 -30.31 11.28 5.21
CA PHE A 112 -30.95 9.99 5.40
C PHE A 112 -30.11 8.82 4.82
N LEU A 113 -29.58 8.94 3.60
CA LEU A 113 -28.75 7.90 2.99
C LEU A 113 -27.46 7.67 3.77
N HIS A 114 -26.74 8.74 4.11
CA HIS A 114 -25.46 8.68 4.82
C HIS A 114 -25.64 8.16 6.24
N SER A 115 -26.73 8.54 6.92
CA SER A 115 -27.11 7.99 8.25
C SER A 115 -27.41 6.49 8.21
N ASN A 116 -27.83 5.96 7.06
CA ASN A 116 -28.07 4.53 6.83
C ASN A 116 -26.90 3.83 6.11
N HIS A 117 -25.71 4.43 6.17
CA HIS A 117 -24.47 3.91 5.59
C HIS A 117 -24.49 3.67 4.07
N VAL A 118 -25.34 4.40 3.33
CA VAL A 118 -25.44 4.31 1.86
C VAL A 118 -24.81 5.54 1.22
N ILE A 119 -23.83 5.35 0.33
CA ILE A 119 -23.28 6.41 -0.53
C ILE A 119 -23.87 6.24 -1.93
N HIS A 120 -24.41 7.31 -2.51
CA HIS A 120 -25.12 7.26 -3.80
C HIS A 120 -24.17 7.12 -5.00
N ARG A 121 -23.10 7.93 -5.03
CA ARG A 121 -22.01 7.95 -6.01
C ARG A 121 -22.35 8.34 -7.45
N ASP A 122 -23.62 8.38 -7.86
CA ASP A 122 -23.99 8.91 -9.20
C ASP A 122 -25.05 10.01 -9.12
N LEU A 123 -24.83 11.00 -8.25
CA LEU A 123 -25.69 12.17 -8.21
C LEU A 123 -25.47 13.08 -9.42
N LYS A 124 -26.56 13.37 -10.12
CA LYS A 124 -26.66 14.26 -11.27
C LYS A 124 -28.12 14.71 -11.45
N PRO A 125 -28.41 15.78 -12.20
CA PRO A 125 -29.78 16.26 -12.38
C PRO A 125 -30.76 15.18 -12.90
N GLN A 126 -30.31 14.26 -13.75
CA GLN A 126 -31.15 13.17 -14.27
C GLN A 126 -31.57 12.15 -13.19
N ASN A 127 -30.87 12.12 -12.05
CA ASN A 127 -31.12 11.19 -10.94
C ASN A 127 -31.83 11.89 -9.75
N ILE A 128 -32.21 13.15 -9.91
CA ILE A 128 -33.05 13.90 -8.98
C ILE A 128 -34.42 14.08 -9.62
N LEU A 129 -35.46 13.50 -9.02
CA LEU A 129 -36.83 13.57 -9.50
C LEU A 129 -37.60 14.68 -8.79
N ILE A 130 -38.48 15.36 -9.53
CA ILE A 130 -39.29 16.49 -9.04
C ILE A 130 -40.75 16.31 -9.46
N ASN A 131 -41.64 16.59 -8.53
CA ASN A 131 -43.09 16.52 -8.73
C ASN A 131 -43.73 17.91 -8.80
N ARG A 132 -44.96 17.97 -9.32
CA ARG A 132 -45.79 19.20 -9.36
C ARG A 132 -46.05 19.81 -7.98
N ASP A 133 -46.09 18.98 -6.94
CA ASP A 133 -46.20 19.41 -5.54
C ASP A 133 -44.88 19.92 -4.95
N GLN A 134 -43.84 20.04 -5.78
CA GLN A 134 -42.48 20.46 -5.43
C GLN A 134 -41.72 19.47 -4.53
N SER A 135 -42.22 18.25 -4.33
CA SER A 135 -41.45 17.21 -3.68
C SER A 135 -40.27 16.75 -4.55
N VAL A 136 -39.12 16.52 -3.91
CA VAL A 136 -37.87 16.12 -4.58
C VAL A 136 -37.43 14.76 -4.06
N LYS A 137 -37.05 13.85 -4.97
CA LYS A 137 -36.67 12.48 -4.65
C LYS A 137 -35.36 12.09 -5.33
N ILE A 138 -34.47 11.44 -4.58
CA ILE A 138 -33.23 10.85 -5.11
C ILE A 138 -33.54 9.48 -5.71
N ALA A 139 -33.05 9.21 -6.92
CA ALA A 139 -33.28 7.99 -7.68
C ALA A 139 -31.98 7.45 -8.31
N ASP A 140 -32.06 6.23 -8.87
CA ASP A 140 -30.97 5.51 -9.54
C ASP A 140 -29.81 5.09 -8.62
N PHE A 141 -30.05 4.01 -7.86
CA PHE A 141 -29.11 3.42 -6.91
C PHE A 141 -28.18 2.36 -7.52
N GLY A 142 -28.10 2.28 -8.86
CA GLY A 142 -27.28 1.25 -9.54
C GLY A 142 -25.79 1.30 -9.18
N LEU A 143 -25.32 2.48 -8.80
CA LEU A 143 -23.94 2.74 -8.36
C LEU A 143 -23.81 2.98 -6.86
N ALA A 144 -24.89 2.91 -6.08
CA ALA A 144 -24.83 3.10 -4.64
C ALA A 144 -23.96 2.04 -3.94
N ARG A 145 -23.44 2.30 -2.74
CA ARG A 145 -22.71 1.30 -1.93
C ARG A 145 -22.98 1.47 -0.45
N TYR A 146 -23.04 0.34 0.25
CA TYR A 146 -22.93 0.29 1.70
C TYR A 146 -21.45 0.45 2.10
N TYR A 147 -21.15 1.30 3.08
CA TYR A 147 -19.78 1.45 3.59
C TYR A 147 -19.65 0.93 5.02
N SER A 148 -18.55 0.24 5.30
CA SER A 148 -17.93 0.15 6.62
C SER A 148 -16.67 1.02 6.64
N MET A 149 -16.13 1.36 7.81
CA MET A 149 -15.11 2.42 8.01
C MET A 149 -13.79 2.29 7.19
N GLN A 150 -13.61 1.33 6.28
CA GLN A 150 -12.41 1.12 5.46
C GLN A 150 -12.69 0.73 3.98
N SER A 151 -13.83 1.08 3.40
CA SER A 151 -14.14 0.68 2.02
C SER A 151 -13.47 1.58 0.95
N SER A 152 -12.50 1.05 0.20
CA SER A 152 -11.98 1.66 -1.04
C SER A 152 -12.89 1.32 -2.21
N PHE A 153 -13.48 2.34 -2.84
CA PHE A 153 -14.47 2.15 -3.89
C PHE A 153 -13.89 2.36 -5.30
N THR A 154 -14.40 1.61 -6.29
CA THR A 154 -13.97 1.74 -7.69
C THR A 154 -14.13 3.16 -8.24
N THR A 155 -13.16 3.60 -9.05
CA THR A 155 -12.96 4.99 -9.49
C THR A 155 -13.73 5.39 -10.76
N LEU A 156 -14.33 4.42 -11.46
CA LEU A 156 -14.91 4.59 -12.80
C LEU A 156 -16.45 4.70 -12.81
N VAL A 157 -17.08 5.25 -11.78
CA VAL A 157 -18.56 5.12 -11.62
C VAL A 157 -19.26 6.41 -11.20
N VAL A 158 -19.12 7.46 -12.01
CA VAL A 158 -19.92 8.69 -11.91
C VAL A 158 -19.99 9.37 -13.28
N THR A 159 -21.02 10.15 -13.57
CA THR A 159 -21.01 11.11 -14.69
C THR A 159 -19.92 12.19 -14.50
N LEU A 160 -19.06 12.40 -15.51
CA LEU A 160 -17.81 13.18 -15.40
C LEU A 160 -17.95 14.58 -14.76
N TRP A 161 -19.03 15.31 -15.05
CA TRP A 161 -19.23 16.70 -14.66
C TRP A 161 -19.50 16.92 -13.15
N TYR A 162 -19.94 15.87 -12.46
CA TYR A 162 -20.30 15.91 -11.03
C TYR A 162 -19.29 15.14 -10.17
N ARG A 163 -18.18 14.66 -10.75
CA ARG A 163 -17.12 13.95 -10.02
C ARG A 163 -16.34 14.89 -9.11
N SER A 164 -16.08 14.43 -7.90
CA SER A 164 -15.20 15.13 -6.97
C SER A 164 -13.72 14.94 -7.33
N PRO A 165 -12.81 15.85 -6.91
CA PRO A 165 -11.38 15.74 -7.16
C PRO A 165 -10.79 14.41 -6.67
N GLU A 166 -11.21 13.92 -5.50
CA GLU A 166 -10.72 12.65 -4.95
C GLU A 166 -11.11 11.44 -5.80
N VAL A 167 -12.28 11.48 -6.46
CA VAL A 167 -12.69 10.43 -7.43
C VAL A 167 -11.86 10.52 -8.71
N LEU A 168 -11.60 11.74 -9.22
CA LEU A 168 -10.80 11.97 -10.42
C LEU A 168 -9.31 11.61 -10.21
N LEU A 169 -8.79 11.83 -9.01
CA LEU A 169 -7.41 11.54 -8.61
C LEU A 169 -7.21 10.09 -8.10
N GLN A 170 -8.27 9.28 -8.12
CA GLN A 170 -8.24 7.89 -7.65
C GLN A 170 -7.81 7.75 -6.19
N CYS A 171 -8.14 8.75 -5.35
CA CYS A 171 -7.89 8.72 -3.92
C CYS A 171 -9.00 7.96 -3.18
N PRO A 172 -8.74 7.43 -1.97
CA PRO A 172 -9.80 6.96 -1.08
C PRO A 172 -10.82 8.08 -0.81
N TYR A 173 -12.11 7.75 -0.84
CA TYR A 173 -13.19 8.72 -0.68
C TYR A 173 -14.32 8.17 0.19
N ASN A 174 -15.16 9.06 0.71
CA ASN A 174 -16.29 8.76 1.59
C ASN A 174 -17.58 9.46 1.09
N CYS A 175 -18.57 9.63 1.96
CA CYS A 175 -19.82 10.33 1.66
C CYS A 175 -19.65 11.75 1.10
N GLY A 176 -18.48 12.38 1.28
CA GLY A 176 -18.15 13.70 0.73
C GLY A 176 -18.30 13.81 -0.79
N VAL A 177 -18.21 12.71 -1.54
CA VAL A 177 -18.41 12.71 -3.00
C VAL A 177 -19.84 13.05 -3.40
N ASP A 178 -20.83 12.64 -2.60
CA ASP A 178 -22.24 12.97 -2.82
C ASP A 178 -22.51 14.45 -2.48
N ILE A 179 -21.84 14.97 -1.45
CA ILE A 179 -21.92 16.38 -1.05
C ILE A 179 -21.33 17.28 -2.14
N TRP A 180 -20.21 16.87 -2.74
CA TRP A 180 -19.62 17.56 -3.89
C TRP A 180 -20.59 17.60 -5.07
N ALA A 181 -21.13 16.44 -5.46
CA ALA A 181 -22.08 16.35 -6.56
C ALA A 181 -23.35 17.17 -6.32
N ALA A 182 -23.90 17.16 -5.10
CA ALA A 182 -25.01 18.01 -4.70
C ALA A 182 -24.68 19.51 -4.83
N GLY A 183 -23.47 19.92 -4.44
CA GLY A 183 -22.99 21.28 -4.64
C GLY A 183 -22.95 21.71 -6.12
N CYS A 184 -22.50 20.82 -7.00
CA CYS A 184 -22.53 21.04 -8.46
C CYS A 184 -23.96 21.17 -8.99
N ILE A 185 -24.89 20.32 -8.54
CA ILE A 185 -26.31 20.37 -8.92
C ILE A 185 -26.96 21.68 -8.44
N ILE A 186 -26.70 22.09 -7.21
CA ILE A 186 -27.24 23.35 -6.66
C ILE A 186 -26.71 24.54 -7.46
N ALA A 187 -25.42 24.57 -7.78
CA ALA A 187 -24.88 25.62 -8.65
C ALA A 187 -25.60 25.67 -10.00
N GLU A 188 -25.92 24.50 -10.58
CA GLU A 188 -26.68 24.38 -11.83
C GLU A 188 -28.15 24.83 -11.69
N LEU A 189 -28.79 24.67 -10.53
CA LEU A 189 -30.12 25.25 -10.26
C LEU A 189 -30.12 26.77 -10.48
N TYR A 190 -29.06 27.44 -10.01
CA TYR A 190 -28.91 28.89 -10.12
C TYR A 190 -28.37 29.34 -11.49
N SER A 191 -27.38 28.63 -12.05
CA SER A 191 -26.69 29.04 -13.28
C SER A 191 -27.35 28.53 -14.56
N ARG A 192 -28.21 27.51 -14.48
CA ARG A 192 -28.78 26.76 -15.61
C ARG A 192 -27.76 26.11 -16.52
N GLN A 193 -26.52 25.99 -16.05
CA GLN A 193 -25.41 25.42 -16.79
C GLN A 193 -24.58 24.57 -15.83
N PRO A 194 -24.13 23.36 -16.25
CA PRO A 194 -23.27 22.53 -15.44
C PRO A 194 -22.04 23.32 -14.96
N LEU A 195 -21.77 23.26 -13.65
CA LEU A 195 -20.72 24.07 -13.04
C LEU A 195 -19.32 23.74 -13.60
N PHE A 196 -19.05 22.46 -13.82
CA PHE A 196 -17.78 21.93 -14.32
C PHE A 196 -18.03 21.01 -15.52
N SER A 197 -18.22 21.57 -16.70
CA SER A 197 -18.34 20.80 -17.94
C SER A 197 -16.96 20.54 -18.56
N ALA A 198 -16.67 19.27 -18.87
CA ALA A 198 -15.45 18.85 -19.56
C ALA A 198 -15.67 17.56 -20.37
N GLN A 199 -14.74 17.24 -21.27
CA GLN A 199 -14.79 16.00 -22.05
C GLN A 199 -13.82 14.91 -21.57
N THR A 200 -12.83 15.26 -20.75
CA THR A 200 -11.87 14.31 -20.18
C THR A 200 -11.66 14.55 -18.69
N GLU A 201 -11.19 13.54 -17.96
CA GLU A 201 -10.88 13.65 -16.51
C GLU A 201 -9.81 14.70 -16.22
N ALA A 202 -8.77 14.78 -17.07
CA ALA A 202 -7.74 15.81 -16.96
C ALA A 202 -8.31 17.21 -17.18
N GLN A 203 -9.19 17.39 -18.17
CA GLN A 203 -9.85 18.67 -18.41
C GLN A 203 -10.80 19.03 -17.26
N GLN A 204 -11.51 18.05 -16.70
CA GLN A 204 -12.39 18.23 -15.55
C GLN A 204 -11.63 18.75 -14.33
N LEU A 205 -10.49 18.13 -14.01
CA LEU A 205 -9.59 18.60 -12.95
C LEU A 205 -9.15 20.04 -13.20
N SER A 206 -8.67 20.35 -14.41
CA SER A 206 -8.24 21.71 -14.77
C SER A 206 -9.36 22.76 -14.60
N VAL A 207 -10.58 22.44 -15.03
CA VAL A 207 -11.75 23.33 -14.89
C VAL A 207 -12.13 23.53 -13.41
N ILE A 208 -12.05 22.47 -12.60
CA ILE A 208 -12.27 22.56 -11.15
C ILE A 208 -11.22 23.46 -10.51
N PHE A 209 -9.93 23.26 -10.79
CA PHE A 209 -8.84 24.08 -10.26
C PHE A 209 -9.01 25.55 -10.67
N GLN A 210 -9.31 25.82 -11.94
CA GLN A 210 -9.47 27.18 -12.45
C GLN A 210 -10.63 27.92 -11.77
N LYS A 211 -11.80 27.29 -11.66
CA LYS A 211 -13.01 27.91 -11.07
C LYS A 211 -12.96 27.98 -9.53
N ALA A 212 -12.35 27.00 -8.87
CA ALA A 212 -12.22 26.97 -7.41
C ALA A 212 -11.09 27.88 -6.89
N MET A 213 -9.92 27.94 -7.56
CA MET A 213 -8.81 28.79 -7.13
C MET A 213 -9.04 30.29 -7.37
N HIS A 214 -9.74 30.68 -8.45
CA HIS A 214 -10.00 32.10 -8.72
C HIS A 214 -10.90 32.76 -7.64
N ARG A 215 -11.77 31.97 -6.98
CA ARG A 215 -12.58 32.40 -5.82
C ARG A 215 -11.89 32.18 -4.47
N ALA A 216 -10.92 31.27 -4.38
CA ALA A 216 -10.12 31.11 -3.17
C ALA A 216 -9.35 32.39 -2.80
N ALA A 217 -8.93 33.18 -3.79
CA ALA A 217 -8.33 34.50 -3.58
C ALA A 217 -9.26 35.50 -2.88
N THR A 218 -10.58 35.41 -3.12
CA THR A 218 -11.61 36.25 -2.50
C THR A 218 -12.06 35.69 -1.14
N TRP A 219 -12.07 34.36 -0.96
CA TRP A 219 -12.42 33.68 0.29
C TRP A 219 -11.31 33.65 1.34
N MET A 220 -10.05 33.87 0.93
CA MET A 220 -8.92 34.05 1.86
C MET A 220 -9.09 35.27 2.79
N ALA A 221 -9.98 36.21 2.46
CA ALA A 221 -10.28 37.38 3.28
C ALA A 221 -11.23 37.10 4.48
N SER A 222 -12.01 36.01 4.48
CA SER A 222 -13.05 35.75 5.50
C SER A 222 -12.72 34.70 6.56
N GLY A 223 -11.46 34.25 6.64
CA GLY A 223 -10.89 33.60 7.84
C GLY A 223 -11.39 32.18 8.20
N GLN A 224 -12.48 31.68 7.66
CA GLN A 224 -13.11 30.43 8.12
C GLN A 224 -12.60 29.10 7.51
N LEU A 225 -11.64 29.13 6.58
CA LEU A 225 -11.16 27.90 5.90
C LEU A 225 -9.62 27.74 5.86
N ARG A 226 -8.89 28.32 6.82
CA ARG A 226 -7.42 28.16 6.91
C ARG A 226 -6.96 26.71 7.07
N GLY A 227 -7.78 25.82 7.66
CA GLY A 227 -7.40 24.42 7.90
C GLY A 227 -7.41 23.54 6.64
N VAL A 228 -8.44 23.68 5.80
CA VAL A 228 -8.67 22.78 4.65
C VAL A 228 -7.80 23.17 3.45
N LEU A 229 -7.61 24.48 3.21
CA LEU A 229 -6.72 24.98 2.14
C LEU A 229 -5.23 24.82 2.49
N ALA A 230 -4.85 24.83 3.77
CA ALA A 230 -3.47 24.55 4.19
C ALA A 230 -3.06 23.09 3.93
N GLN A 231 -4.02 22.18 3.81
CA GLN A 231 -3.78 20.79 3.43
C GLN A 231 -3.66 20.66 1.89
N TRP A 232 -4.36 21.52 1.15
CA TRP A 232 -4.39 21.52 -0.32
C TRP A 232 -3.17 22.20 -0.97
N VAL A 233 -2.70 23.34 -0.46
CA VAL A 233 -1.46 24.01 -0.93
C VAL A 233 -0.23 23.13 -0.66
N ARG A 234 -0.24 22.30 0.39
CA ARG A 234 0.82 21.32 0.68
C ARG A 234 0.91 20.19 -0.34
N CYS A 235 -0.19 19.86 -1.02
CA CYS A 235 -0.19 18.83 -2.06
C CYS A 235 0.19 19.37 -3.44
N ALA A 236 0.11 20.69 -3.66
CA ALA A 236 0.30 21.30 -4.99
C ALA A 236 1.64 22.04 -5.19
N SER A 237 2.53 22.11 -4.18
CA SER A 237 3.86 22.72 -4.35
C SER A 237 4.91 22.10 -3.42
N PRO A 238 5.93 21.40 -3.94
CA PRO A 238 7.05 20.94 -3.13
C PRO A 238 8.07 22.08 -2.97
N GLY A 239 8.21 22.57 -1.74
CA GLY A 239 9.43 23.22 -1.27
C GLY A 239 9.36 24.72 -0.96
N VAL A 240 8.88 25.09 0.24
CA VAL A 240 9.43 26.17 1.10
C VAL A 240 8.97 25.89 2.55
N PRO A 241 9.85 25.88 3.58
CA PRO A 241 9.43 25.79 4.98
C PRO A 241 9.04 27.18 5.55
N PRO A 242 8.04 27.28 6.45
CA PRO A 242 7.65 28.55 7.05
C PRO A 242 8.57 28.94 8.21
N SER A 243 8.94 30.22 8.26
CA SER A 243 9.38 30.89 9.49
C SER A 243 8.14 31.23 10.33
N SER A 244 8.15 30.89 11.62
CA SER A 244 7.10 31.29 12.56
C SER A 244 7.72 31.89 13.82
N SER A 245 7.68 33.21 13.92
CA SER A 245 7.65 33.93 15.19
C SER A 245 6.21 33.93 15.71
N PRO A 246 5.94 33.60 16.98
CA PRO A 246 4.57 33.57 17.50
C PRO A 246 4.12 34.96 17.98
N ALA A 247 2.99 35.44 17.44
CA ALA A 247 2.24 36.55 17.97
C ALA A 247 1.43 36.11 19.21
N LYS A 248 1.46 36.96 20.25
CA LYS A 248 0.80 36.79 21.57
C LYS A 248 -0.74 36.77 21.47
N PRO A 249 -1.44 36.04 22.35
CA PRO A 249 -2.88 36.23 22.59
C PRO A 249 -3.14 37.40 23.57
N PRO A 250 -4.37 37.97 23.58
CA PRO A 250 -4.69 39.19 24.32
C PRO A 250 -4.87 38.92 25.83
N ALA A 251 -4.55 39.96 26.60
CA ALA A 251 -4.61 39.97 28.05
C ALA A 251 -6.05 39.87 28.57
N SER A 252 -6.28 38.98 29.53
CA SER A 252 -7.36 39.09 30.50
C SER A 252 -6.78 38.86 31.91
N SER A 253 -7.17 39.77 32.80
CA SER A 253 -6.61 40.04 34.11
C SER A 253 -7.19 39.13 35.20
N VAL A 254 -6.37 38.36 35.91
CA VAL A 254 -6.61 37.99 37.31
C VAL A 254 -5.26 37.80 38.02
N SER A 255 -5.08 38.53 39.11
CA SER A 255 -3.97 38.47 40.06
C SER A 255 -3.95 37.15 40.85
N HIS A 256 -2.77 36.56 41.11
CA HIS A 256 -2.40 36.05 42.45
C HIS A 256 -0.89 35.73 42.58
N SER A 257 -0.43 35.96 43.80
CA SER A 257 0.90 35.92 44.42
C SER A 257 1.82 34.71 44.16
N LYS A 258 3.14 34.99 44.07
CA LYS A 258 4.26 34.02 44.12
C LYS A 258 4.47 33.42 45.53
N PRO A 259 4.94 32.16 45.63
CA PRO A 259 5.79 31.67 46.71
C PRO A 259 7.26 31.40 46.25
N PRO A 260 8.21 31.19 47.18
CA PRO A 260 9.67 31.36 46.97
C PRO A 260 10.40 30.07 46.50
N PRO A 261 11.71 30.14 46.16
CA PRO A 261 12.42 29.02 45.52
C PRO A 261 12.96 28.02 46.56
N SER A 262 12.73 26.73 46.34
CA SER A 262 13.31 25.65 47.15
C SER A 262 14.33 24.82 46.36
N SER A 263 15.59 24.96 46.79
CA SER A 263 16.65 23.93 46.91
C SER A 263 17.00 23.02 45.73
N VAL A 264 18.24 23.20 45.28
CA VAL A 264 19.11 22.25 44.58
C VAL A 264 18.99 20.84 45.15
N GLY A 265 18.51 19.89 44.33
CA GLY A 265 18.47 18.46 44.63
C GLY A 265 19.60 17.71 43.91
N SER A 266 20.40 16.99 44.69
CA SER A 266 21.52 16.12 44.33
C SER A 266 21.20 15.03 43.28
N PRO A 267 22.23 14.45 42.61
CA PRO A 267 22.04 13.48 41.53
C PRO A 267 21.42 12.19 42.09
N LYS A 268 20.34 11.71 41.45
CA LYS A 268 19.79 10.38 41.72
C LYS A 268 20.77 9.29 41.24
N PRO A 269 20.92 8.18 41.97
CA PRO A 269 21.77 7.07 41.56
C PRO A 269 21.19 6.38 40.31
N PRO A 270 22.02 5.69 39.49
CA PRO A 270 21.56 5.04 38.27
C PRO A 270 20.61 3.90 38.62
N SER A 271 19.32 4.05 38.30
CA SER A 271 18.36 2.95 38.37
C SER A 271 18.66 1.97 37.23
N THR A 272 19.11 0.77 37.58
CA THR A 272 19.29 -0.39 36.68
C THR A 272 17.95 -1.03 36.27
N THR A 273 16.90 -0.22 36.09
CA THR A 273 15.63 -0.69 35.56
C THR A 273 15.66 -0.52 34.04
N LYS A 274 15.69 -1.64 33.31
CA LYS A 274 15.65 -1.66 31.83
C LYS A 274 14.49 -0.78 31.34
N ARG A 275 14.79 0.21 30.48
CA ARG A 275 13.82 1.20 29.98
C ARG A 275 12.82 0.50 29.06
N THR A 276 11.55 0.38 29.44
CA THR A 276 10.52 -0.25 28.59
C THR A 276 9.93 0.77 27.60
N LEU A 277 9.81 0.39 26.32
CA LEU A 277 9.23 1.22 25.25
C LEU A 277 7.75 0.93 24.94
N ALA A 278 7.07 0.25 25.86
CA ALA A 278 5.64 -0.04 25.72
C ALA A 278 4.84 1.28 25.67
N LYS A 279 3.93 1.39 24.70
CA LYS A 279 3.06 2.55 24.57
C LYS A 279 1.74 2.28 25.29
N PRO A 280 1.31 3.14 26.23
CA PRO A 280 0.04 2.95 26.93
C PRO A 280 -1.12 3.01 25.92
N GLY A 281 -2.07 2.06 26.04
CA GLY A 281 -3.26 1.98 25.18
C GLY A 281 -3.05 1.29 23.82
N ARG A 282 -1.90 0.64 23.58
CA ARG A 282 -1.70 -0.26 22.43
C ARG A 282 -1.20 -1.62 22.92
N PRO A 283 -1.67 -2.74 22.33
CA PRO A 283 -1.15 -4.05 22.67
C PRO A 283 0.33 -4.16 22.29
N ASN A 284 1.11 -4.84 23.12
CA ASN A 284 2.48 -5.18 22.76
C ASN A 284 2.46 -6.26 21.68
N ILE A 285 3.24 -6.06 20.62
CA ILE A 285 3.37 -7.04 19.53
C ILE A 285 4.68 -7.77 19.70
N VAL A 286 4.61 -9.09 19.59
CA VAL A 286 5.74 -9.98 19.79
C VAL A 286 6.01 -10.82 18.55
N LEU A 287 7.30 -11.05 18.29
CA LEU A 287 7.78 -12.07 17.37
C LEU A 287 7.91 -13.39 18.14
N VAL A 288 7.11 -14.39 17.79
CA VAL A 288 7.18 -15.73 18.39
C VAL A 288 8.36 -16.50 17.81
N ASP A 289 8.37 -16.70 16.49
CA ASP A 289 9.51 -17.25 15.78
C ASP A 289 9.49 -16.83 14.31
N ALA A 290 10.62 -16.98 13.63
CA ALA A 290 10.78 -16.78 12.21
C ALA A 290 11.66 -17.87 11.61
N VAL A 291 11.35 -18.22 10.36
CA VAL A 291 12.04 -19.22 9.56
C VAL A 291 12.27 -18.70 8.16
N ARG A 292 13.22 -19.31 7.46
CA ARG A 292 13.51 -19.06 6.05
C ARG A 292 14.02 -20.31 5.38
N THR A 293 13.79 -20.42 4.07
CA THR A 293 14.50 -21.39 3.25
C THR A 293 15.99 -21.02 3.22
N PRO A 294 16.87 -21.95 2.83
CA PRO A 294 18.21 -21.60 2.43
C PRO A 294 18.12 -20.59 1.29
N PHE A 295 18.92 -19.54 1.35
CA PHE A 295 19.03 -18.52 0.33
C PHE A 295 20.07 -18.98 -0.66
N LEU A 296 19.62 -19.25 -1.89
CA LEU A 296 20.44 -19.88 -2.91
C LEU A 296 20.64 -18.92 -4.08
N ILE A 297 21.86 -18.86 -4.62
CA ILE A 297 22.15 -18.15 -5.86
C ILE A 297 21.17 -18.61 -6.95
N SER A 298 20.57 -17.67 -7.66
CA SER A 298 19.60 -18.00 -8.71
C SER A 298 20.22 -18.88 -9.81
N SER A 299 19.38 -19.68 -10.45
CA SER A 299 19.72 -20.70 -11.45
C SER A 299 20.57 -21.87 -10.91
N THR A 300 20.59 -22.08 -9.59
CA THR A 300 21.27 -23.23 -8.98
C THR A 300 20.28 -24.35 -8.64
N ASP A 301 20.00 -24.56 -7.35
CA ASP A 301 19.31 -25.73 -6.85
C ASP A 301 17.80 -25.61 -6.87
N PHE A 302 17.26 -24.39 -6.77
CA PHE A 302 15.81 -24.13 -6.84
C PHE A 302 15.28 -23.91 -8.26
N LYS A 303 16.11 -24.03 -9.29
CA LYS A 303 15.76 -23.68 -10.68
C LYS A 303 14.50 -24.37 -11.24
N ASP A 304 14.17 -25.57 -10.75
CA ASP A 304 13.05 -26.38 -11.23
C ASP A 304 11.80 -26.23 -10.35
N MET A 305 11.84 -25.35 -9.34
CA MET A 305 10.72 -25.02 -8.46
C MET A 305 10.01 -23.74 -8.94
N ILE A 306 8.90 -23.39 -8.28
CA ILE A 306 8.24 -22.08 -8.44
C ILE A 306 8.23 -21.32 -7.12
N ALA A 307 8.06 -20.00 -7.18
CA ALA A 307 8.00 -19.14 -5.98
C ALA A 307 6.95 -19.63 -4.96
N ASN A 308 5.80 -20.13 -5.43
CA ASN A 308 4.76 -20.69 -4.57
C ASN A 308 5.27 -21.88 -3.72
N ASP A 309 6.11 -22.74 -4.29
CA ASP A 309 6.65 -23.89 -3.57
C ASP A 309 7.62 -23.46 -2.46
N LEU A 310 8.42 -22.43 -2.70
CA LEU A 310 9.34 -21.88 -1.71
C LEU A 310 8.58 -21.21 -0.55
N GLN A 311 7.57 -20.39 -0.86
CA GLN A 311 6.75 -19.76 0.19
C GLN A 311 5.95 -20.82 0.97
N ARG A 312 5.40 -21.83 0.29
CA ARG A 312 4.74 -22.97 0.94
C ARG A 312 5.71 -23.67 1.91
N ALA A 313 6.94 -23.94 1.49
CA ALA A 313 7.94 -24.58 2.35
C ALA A 313 8.26 -23.74 3.59
N ALA A 314 8.39 -22.42 3.45
CA ALA A 314 8.61 -21.51 4.59
C ALA A 314 7.41 -21.50 5.56
N LEU A 315 6.18 -21.46 5.03
CA LEU A 315 4.96 -21.50 5.84
C LEU A 315 4.80 -22.83 6.60
N LEU A 316 4.98 -23.96 5.91
CA LEU A 316 4.91 -25.29 6.54
C LEU A 316 5.95 -25.45 7.64
N ALA A 317 7.18 -24.99 7.41
CA ALA A 317 8.23 -25.08 8.41
C ALA A 317 7.99 -24.13 9.60
N LEU A 318 7.37 -22.97 9.38
CA LEU A 318 6.96 -22.08 10.48
C LEU A 318 5.91 -22.77 11.35
N VAL A 319 4.89 -23.38 10.73
CA VAL A 319 3.84 -24.13 11.43
C VAL A 319 4.42 -25.32 12.17
N ASP A 320 5.34 -26.07 11.55
CA ASP A 320 5.98 -27.20 12.21
C ASP A 320 6.82 -26.79 13.43
N LYS A 321 7.53 -25.67 13.32
CA LYS A 321 8.39 -25.15 14.40
C LYS A 321 7.61 -24.52 15.54
N THR A 322 6.55 -23.78 15.22
CA THR A 322 5.75 -23.03 16.20
C THR A 322 4.57 -23.82 16.74
N LYS A 323 4.12 -24.86 16.03
CA LYS A 323 2.90 -25.64 16.31
C LYS A 323 1.65 -24.76 16.46
N VAL A 324 1.60 -23.65 15.72
CA VAL A 324 0.45 -22.74 15.71
C VAL A 324 -0.80 -23.42 15.16
N ASP A 325 -1.95 -23.20 15.79
CA ASP A 325 -3.22 -23.64 15.24
C ASP A 325 -3.56 -22.79 14.01
N LEU A 326 -3.68 -23.46 12.86
CA LEU A 326 -4.00 -22.82 11.60
C LEU A 326 -5.37 -22.12 11.62
N ASN A 327 -6.28 -22.55 12.51
CA ASN A 327 -7.61 -21.96 12.65
C ASN A 327 -7.61 -20.60 13.35
N GLU A 328 -6.57 -20.30 14.11
CA GLU A 328 -6.42 -19.07 14.91
C GLU A 328 -5.69 -17.98 14.13
N VAL A 329 -5.01 -18.33 13.03
CA VAL A 329 -4.33 -17.36 12.17
C VAL A 329 -5.36 -16.46 11.50
N GLY A 330 -5.34 -15.18 11.86
CA GLY A 330 -6.31 -14.21 11.37
C GLY A 330 -5.99 -13.65 9.99
N HIS A 331 -4.71 -13.49 9.66
CA HIS A 331 -4.28 -12.96 8.35
C HIS A 331 -2.84 -13.38 8.01
N ILE A 332 -2.56 -13.59 6.71
CA ILE A 332 -1.22 -13.87 6.19
C ILE A 332 -0.83 -12.79 5.18
N VAL A 333 0.31 -12.14 5.36
CA VAL A 333 0.84 -11.18 4.37
C VAL A 333 2.20 -11.66 3.88
N CYS A 334 2.42 -11.74 2.57
CA CYS A 334 3.72 -12.11 2.00
C CYS A 334 4.23 -11.05 1.02
N GLY A 335 5.50 -10.67 1.16
CA GLY A 335 6.18 -9.77 0.23
C GLY A 335 6.76 -10.49 -0.99
N THR A 336 6.60 -9.94 -2.19
CA THR A 336 7.29 -10.39 -3.42
C THR A 336 7.47 -9.22 -4.37
N VAL A 337 8.55 -9.18 -5.15
CA VAL A 337 8.79 -8.11 -6.14
C VAL A 337 8.48 -8.57 -7.54
N VAL A 338 9.07 -9.69 -7.97
CA VAL A 338 8.81 -10.29 -9.26
C VAL A 338 7.56 -11.15 -9.14
N GLN A 339 6.44 -10.62 -9.61
CA GLN A 339 5.17 -11.33 -9.59
C GLN A 339 5.05 -12.29 -10.78
N GLU A 340 4.67 -13.53 -10.46
CA GLU A 340 4.24 -14.51 -11.44
C GLU A 340 2.74 -14.30 -11.75
N CYS A 341 2.39 -14.11 -13.02
CA CYS A 341 1.01 -13.81 -13.44
C CYS A 341 0.02 -14.89 -13.02
N ARG A 342 0.44 -16.16 -12.99
CA ARG A 342 -0.40 -17.28 -12.55
C ARG A 342 -0.71 -17.25 -11.06
N THR A 343 0.15 -16.65 -10.25
CA THR A 343 0.04 -16.59 -8.79
C THR A 343 0.05 -15.13 -8.31
N SER A 344 -0.84 -14.32 -8.88
CA SER A 344 -0.93 -12.88 -8.58
C SER A 344 -0.99 -12.60 -7.07
N ASN A 345 -1.74 -13.43 -6.32
CA ASN A 345 -1.71 -13.44 -4.86
C ASN A 345 -0.92 -14.66 -4.34
N ILE A 346 0.40 -14.62 -4.50
CA ILE A 346 1.29 -15.69 -4.02
C ILE A 346 1.11 -16.03 -2.53
N ALA A 347 0.77 -15.06 -1.67
CA ALA A 347 0.50 -15.33 -0.26
C ALA A 347 -0.68 -16.30 -0.09
N ARG A 348 -1.75 -16.11 -0.87
CA ARG A 348 -2.95 -16.95 -0.82
C ARG A 348 -2.71 -18.34 -1.39
N GLU A 349 -2.09 -18.42 -2.56
CA GLU A 349 -1.80 -19.73 -3.18
C GLU A 349 -0.84 -20.55 -2.31
N ALA A 350 0.15 -19.91 -1.69
CA ALA A 350 1.10 -20.59 -0.80
C ALA A 350 0.43 -21.03 0.50
N ALA A 351 -0.48 -20.21 1.06
CA ALA A 351 -1.24 -20.57 2.26
C ALA A 351 -2.18 -21.76 2.00
N LEU A 352 -2.94 -21.74 0.91
CA LEU A 352 -3.85 -22.83 0.54
C LEU A 352 -3.07 -24.13 0.31
N THR A 353 -1.97 -24.07 -0.42
CA THR A 353 -1.14 -25.26 -0.69
C THR A 353 -0.34 -25.72 0.53
N ALA A 354 -0.13 -24.87 1.55
CA ALA A 354 0.41 -25.25 2.85
C ALA A 354 -0.63 -25.85 3.80
N GLY A 355 -1.92 -25.87 3.43
CA GLY A 355 -3.00 -26.46 4.22
C GLY A 355 -3.65 -25.50 5.23
N PHE A 356 -3.46 -24.18 5.08
CA PHE A 356 -4.21 -23.21 5.88
C PHE A 356 -5.70 -23.26 5.52
N PRO A 357 -6.62 -23.11 6.48
CA PRO A 357 -8.06 -23.11 6.23
C PRO A 357 -8.47 -22.05 5.20
N ASP A 358 -9.48 -22.37 4.38
CA ASP A 358 -9.99 -21.47 3.34
C ASP A 358 -10.43 -20.11 3.89
N LYS A 359 -10.89 -20.08 5.15
CA LYS A 359 -11.32 -18.87 5.88
C LYS A 359 -10.19 -17.88 6.18
N VAL A 360 -8.92 -18.28 6.14
CA VAL A 360 -7.78 -17.42 6.52
C VAL A 360 -7.42 -16.50 5.34
N PRO A 361 -7.69 -15.19 5.41
CA PRO A 361 -7.33 -14.26 4.34
C PRO A 361 -5.81 -14.15 4.19
N ALA A 362 -5.37 -13.97 2.96
CA ALA A 362 -3.96 -13.78 2.63
C ALA A 362 -3.76 -12.71 1.55
N THR A 363 -2.71 -11.91 1.68
CA THR A 363 -2.44 -10.77 0.79
C THR A 363 -0.98 -10.71 0.39
N THR A 364 -0.73 -10.48 -0.89
CA THR A 364 0.61 -10.20 -1.41
C THR A 364 0.87 -8.71 -1.43
N VAL A 365 2.03 -8.29 -0.95
CA VAL A 365 2.48 -6.88 -0.95
C VAL A 365 3.79 -6.72 -1.69
N THR A 366 4.03 -5.53 -2.24
CA THR A 366 5.23 -5.22 -3.00
C THR A 366 5.73 -3.81 -2.66
N MET A 367 6.97 -3.74 -2.18
CA MET A 367 7.74 -2.51 -1.99
C MET A 367 9.24 -2.83 -2.14
N ALA A 368 9.63 -3.27 -3.34
CA ALA A 368 11.02 -3.63 -3.67
C ALA A 368 11.69 -4.50 -2.57
N CYS A 369 12.95 -4.22 -2.21
CA CYS A 369 13.74 -4.97 -1.24
C CYS A 369 13.15 -5.06 0.18
N ILE A 370 12.17 -4.21 0.51
CA ILE A 370 11.54 -4.12 1.83
C ILE A 370 10.11 -4.69 1.85
N SER A 371 9.73 -5.45 0.82
CA SER A 371 8.39 -6.05 0.71
C SER A 371 8.02 -6.94 1.91
N SER A 372 8.96 -7.75 2.43
CA SER A 372 8.71 -8.53 3.65
C SER A 372 8.65 -7.67 4.91
N ASN A 373 9.35 -6.53 4.96
CA ASN A 373 9.15 -5.58 6.06
C ASN A 373 7.76 -4.96 6.01
N VAL A 374 7.23 -4.64 4.81
CA VAL A 374 5.83 -4.21 4.64
C VAL A 374 4.87 -5.29 5.11
N ALA A 375 5.12 -6.56 4.77
CA ALA A 375 4.31 -7.67 5.29
C ALA A 375 4.29 -7.71 6.82
N MET A 376 5.44 -7.47 7.48
CA MET A 376 5.51 -7.39 8.94
C MET A 376 4.76 -6.19 9.50
N THR A 377 4.91 -5.00 8.90
CA THR A 377 4.27 -3.79 9.42
C THR A 377 2.77 -3.78 9.20
N ASP A 378 2.26 -4.38 8.12
CA ASP A 378 0.84 -4.58 7.88
C ASP A 378 0.22 -5.49 8.95
N ILE A 379 0.86 -6.63 9.24
CA ILE A 379 0.42 -7.53 10.32
C ILE A 379 0.52 -6.82 11.69
N MET A 380 1.60 -6.08 11.96
CA MET A 380 1.72 -5.27 13.18
C MET A 380 0.59 -4.23 13.28
N GLY A 381 0.17 -3.64 12.15
CA GLY A 381 -0.97 -2.72 12.09
C GLY A 381 -2.27 -3.41 12.49
N MET A 382 -2.56 -4.58 11.91
CA MET A 382 -3.76 -5.37 12.21
C MET A 382 -3.81 -5.86 13.66
N LEU A 383 -2.67 -6.27 14.22
CA LEU A 383 -2.54 -6.63 15.64
C LEU A 383 -2.75 -5.41 16.55
N SER A 384 -2.18 -4.26 16.17
CA SER A 384 -2.32 -3.02 16.95
C SER A 384 -3.76 -2.50 17.02
N THR A 385 -4.56 -2.72 15.97
CA THR A 385 -5.96 -2.30 15.92
C THR A 385 -6.92 -3.31 16.56
N GLY A 386 -6.43 -4.47 16.99
CA GLY A 386 -7.26 -5.57 17.50
C GLY A 386 -8.10 -6.24 16.40
N TYR A 387 -7.70 -6.11 15.12
CA TYR A 387 -8.38 -6.80 14.02
C TYR A 387 -8.08 -8.31 14.03
N ILE A 388 -6.86 -8.67 14.43
CA ILE A 388 -6.41 -10.05 14.63
C ILE A 388 -5.57 -10.11 15.91
N ASP A 389 -5.45 -11.31 16.50
CA ASP A 389 -4.51 -11.59 17.60
C ASP A 389 -3.27 -12.38 17.14
N VAL A 390 -3.38 -13.09 16.01
CA VAL A 390 -2.34 -13.93 15.42
C VAL A 390 -2.24 -13.63 13.93
N GLY A 391 -1.03 -13.37 13.45
CA GLY A 391 -0.76 -13.13 12.02
C GLY A 391 0.59 -13.69 11.57
N ILE A 392 0.68 -14.01 10.28
CA ILE A 392 1.93 -14.47 9.67
C ILE A 392 2.40 -13.45 8.64
N ALA A 393 3.63 -12.97 8.82
CA ALA A 393 4.30 -12.12 7.85
C ALA A 393 5.39 -12.92 7.15
N GLY A 394 5.45 -12.88 5.83
CA GLY A 394 6.45 -13.62 5.06
C GLY A 394 6.92 -12.87 3.83
N GLY A 395 7.66 -13.57 2.99
CA GLY A 395 7.98 -13.10 1.66
C GLY A 395 8.86 -14.08 0.90
N VAL A 396 8.78 -14.00 -0.41
CA VAL A 396 9.47 -14.89 -1.34
C VAL A 396 10.01 -14.08 -2.50
N GLU A 397 11.15 -14.50 -3.01
CA GLU A 397 11.61 -14.07 -4.33
C GLU A 397 12.16 -15.28 -5.09
N PHE A 398 11.87 -15.33 -6.38
CA PHE A 398 12.34 -16.37 -7.27
C PHE A 398 12.81 -15.73 -8.58
N LEU A 399 14.13 -15.63 -8.73
CA LEU A 399 14.79 -14.98 -9.86
C LEU A 399 15.36 -16.00 -10.86
N SER A 400 15.26 -17.31 -10.57
CA SER A 400 15.56 -18.38 -11.53
C SER A 400 14.60 -18.43 -12.72
N ASP A 401 13.33 -18.05 -12.54
CA ASP A 401 12.29 -18.08 -13.57
C ASP A 401 11.54 -16.74 -13.64
N VAL A 402 12.24 -15.69 -14.06
CA VAL A 402 11.65 -14.35 -14.18
C VAL A 402 10.79 -14.29 -15.45
N PRO A 403 9.51 -13.84 -15.36
CA PRO A 403 8.64 -13.78 -16.53
C PRO A 403 9.18 -12.82 -17.60
N ILE A 404 9.49 -13.36 -18.79
CA ILE A 404 9.95 -12.59 -19.94
C ILE A 404 8.75 -12.03 -20.71
N ARG A 405 8.75 -10.72 -20.95
CA ARG A 405 7.67 -10.06 -21.68
C ARG A 405 7.97 -10.05 -23.18
N PHE A 406 6.97 -10.37 -23.99
CA PHE A 406 7.02 -9.98 -25.40
C PHE A 406 6.96 -8.46 -25.53
N ASN A 407 7.55 -7.91 -26.59
CA ASN A 407 7.44 -6.47 -26.83
C ASN A 407 5.99 -6.01 -27.00
N ARG A 408 5.75 -4.72 -26.80
CA ARG A 408 4.41 -4.13 -26.85
C ARG A 408 3.66 -4.42 -28.16
N LYS A 409 4.36 -4.46 -29.31
CA LYS A 409 3.74 -4.72 -30.62
C LYS A 409 3.20 -6.15 -30.71
N VAL A 410 4.01 -7.14 -30.36
CA VAL A 410 3.62 -8.56 -30.34
C VAL A 410 2.50 -8.79 -29.33
N ARG A 411 2.58 -8.23 -28.11
CA ARG A 411 1.50 -8.35 -27.11
C ARG A 411 0.18 -7.78 -27.61
N SER A 412 0.22 -6.57 -28.17
CA SER A 412 -0.98 -5.93 -28.74
C SER A 412 -1.54 -6.77 -29.89
N ALA A 413 -0.68 -7.29 -30.77
CA ALA A 413 -1.11 -8.11 -31.89
C ALA A 413 -1.76 -9.42 -31.43
N LEU A 414 -1.16 -10.14 -30.47
CA LEU A 414 -1.70 -11.37 -29.90
C LEU A 414 -3.05 -11.14 -29.20
N LEU A 415 -3.22 -10.04 -28.46
CA LEU A 415 -4.49 -9.71 -27.79
C LEU A 415 -5.59 -9.27 -28.77
N MET A 416 -5.22 -8.67 -29.91
CA MET A 416 -6.17 -8.20 -30.93
C MET A 416 -6.53 -9.27 -31.97
N LEU A 417 -5.69 -10.28 -32.18
CA LEU A 417 -5.87 -11.31 -33.21
C LEU A 417 -7.16 -12.13 -33.03
N PRO A 418 -7.55 -12.57 -31.80
CA PRO A 418 -8.85 -13.19 -31.57
C PRO A 418 -10.04 -12.25 -31.84
N LYS A 419 -9.86 -10.94 -31.66
CA LYS A 419 -10.90 -9.91 -31.85
C LYS A 419 -11.02 -9.45 -33.30
N ALA A 420 -10.07 -9.78 -34.16
CA ALA A 420 -10.06 -9.38 -35.56
C ALA A 420 -11.01 -10.25 -36.40
N LYS A 421 -12.12 -9.67 -36.86
CA LYS A 421 -13.10 -10.34 -37.74
C LYS A 421 -12.71 -10.32 -39.23
N LYS A 422 -11.97 -9.31 -39.68
CA LYS A 422 -11.57 -9.13 -41.09
C LYS A 422 -10.24 -9.84 -41.38
N TRP A 423 -10.15 -10.51 -42.53
CA TRP A 423 -8.95 -11.23 -42.97
C TRP A 423 -7.71 -10.33 -43.10
N ASP A 424 -7.84 -9.14 -43.68
CA ASP A 424 -6.72 -8.21 -43.87
C ASP A 424 -6.10 -7.76 -42.54
N LYS A 425 -6.95 -7.52 -41.53
CA LYS A 425 -6.48 -7.19 -40.18
C LYS A 425 -5.75 -8.37 -39.53
N ARG A 426 -6.21 -9.61 -39.76
CA ARG A 426 -5.50 -10.81 -39.27
C ARG A 426 -4.14 -10.96 -39.92
N LEU A 427 -4.02 -10.71 -41.23
CA LEU A 427 -2.75 -10.79 -41.95
C LEU A 427 -1.75 -9.73 -41.44
N MET A 428 -2.22 -8.50 -41.22
CA MET A 428 -1.40 -7.40 -40.69
C MET A 428 -0.89 -7.71 -39.27
N LEU A 429 -1.78 -8.17 -38.37
CA LEU A 429 -1.40 -8.56 -37.01
C LEU A 429 -0.46 -9.78 -37.01
N GLY A 430 -0.63 -10.72 -37.94
CA GLY A 430 0.28 -11.85 -38.12
C GLY A 430 1.69 -11.41 -38.55
N LYS A 431 1.79 -10.41 -39.43
CA LYS A 431 3.07 -9.80 -39.83
C LYS A 431 3.76 -9.09 -38.66
N ASP A 432 3.00 -8.36 -37.84
CA ASP A 432 3.55 -7.68 -36.66
C ASP A 432 4.09 -8.68 -35.63
N ILE A 433 3.43 -9.82 -35.47
CA ILE A 433 3.95 -10.92 -34.65
C ILE A 433 5.26 -11.42 -35.24
N LEU A 434 5.29 -11.88 -36.50
CA LEU A 434 6.46 -12.47 -37.14
C LEU A 434 7.69 -11.55 -37.16
N THR A 435 7.49 -10.26 -37.48
CA THR A 435 8.59 -9.30 -37.62
C THR A 435 9.19 -8.89 -36.28
N SER A 436 8.40 -8.91 -35.21
CA SER A 436 8.82 -8.42 -33.89
C SER A 436 8.94 -9.55 -32.85
N PHE A 437 8.69 -10.82 -33.21
CA PHE A 437 8.71 -11.95 -32.28
C PHE A 437 10.07 -12.15 -31.61
N PHE A 438 11.15 -11.97 -32.38
CA PHE A 438 12.53 -12.22 -31.93
C PHE A 438 13.13 -11.09 -31.09
N MET A 439 12.34 -10.06 -30.73
CA MET A 439 12.77 -8.96 -29.86
C MET A 439 11.99 -8.97 -28.53
N PRO A 440 12.28 -9.90 -27.60
CA PRO A 440 11.68 -9.91 -26.28
C PRO A 440 12.14 -8.71 -25.44
N GLU A 441 11.25 -8.19 -24.60
CA GLU A 441 11.58 -7.22 -23.56
C GLU A 441 12.05 -8.01 -22.33
N LEU A 442 13.38 -8.07 -22.13
CA LEU A 442 13.93 -8.63 -20.91
C LEU A 442 13.57 -7.74 -19.72
N PRO A 443 13.24 -8.33 -18.56
CA PRO A 443 13.04 -7.58 -17.34
C PRO A 443 14.37 -6.93 -16.93
N ALA A 444 14.51 -5.62 -17.18
CA ALA A 444 15.65 -4.86 -16.71
C ALA A 444 15.48 -4.56 -15.22
N VAL A 445 16.49 -4.89 -14.40
CA VAL A 445 16.60 -4.41 -13.01
C VAL A 445 17.13 -2.97 -12.99
N ALA A 446 16.55 -2.13 -13.87
CA ALA A 446 16.80 -0.71 -13.95
C ALA A 446 15.61 0.01 -13.30
N GLU A 447 15.90 1.04 -12.52
CA GLU A 447 14.89 1.88 -11.92
C GLU A 447 14.12 2.62 -13.03
N PHE A 448 12.79 2.55 -13.01
CA PHE A 448 11.97 3.05 -14.11
C PHE A 448 12.10 4.56 -14.27
N SER A 449 12.21 5.29 -13.16
CA SER A 449 12.27 6.76 -13.15
C SER A 449 13.61 7.33 -13.60
N SER A 450 14.73 6.69 -13.25
CA SER A 450 16.08 7.18 -13.61
C SER A 450 16.66 6.49 -14.85
N GLY A 451 16.18 5.30 -15.21
CA GLY A 451 16.76 4.46 -16.25
C GLY A 451 18.10 3.83 -15.86
N GLU A 452 18.57 4.04 -14.63
CA GLU A 452 19.83 3.50 -14.11
C GLU A 452 19.62 2.13 -13.46
N THR A 453 20.62 1.27 -13.58
CA THR A 453 20.68 0.03 -12.80
C THR A 453 21.06 0.32 -11.36
N MET A 454 20.56 -0.49 -10.42
CA MET A 454 20.84 -0.31 -8.99
C MET A 454 22.34 -0.28 -8.66
N GLY A 455 23.16 -1.06 -9.40
CA GLY A 455 24.61 -1.06 -9.22
C GLY A 455 25.32 0.19 -9.74
N GLN A 456 24.80 0.85 -10.78
CA GLN A 456 25.33 2.15 -11.25
C GLN A 456 25.10 3.23 -10.19
N SER A 457 23.90 3.29 -9.62
CA SER A 457 23.60 4.21 -8.52
C SER A 457 24.44 3.89 -7.28
N GLY A 458 24.71 2.61 -7.01
CA GLY A 458 25.64 2.18 -5.96
C GLY A 458 27.07 2.67 -6.17
N ASP A 459 27.59 2.59 -7.40
CA ASP A 459 28.94 3.05 -7.75
C ASP A 459 29.05 4.58 -7.59
N ARG A 460 28.06 5.33 -8.09
CA ARG A 460 28.00 6.79 -7.92
C ARG A 460 27.93 7.15 -6.44
N LEU A 461 27.10 6.44 -5.67
CA LEU A 461 26.96 6.70 -4.24
C LEU A 461 28.28 6.44 -3.49
N ALA A 462 28.95 5.33 -3.77
CA ALA A 462 30.25 5.03 -3.17
C ALA A 462 31.26 6.13 -3.48
N ALA A 463 31.33 6.59 -4.73
CA ALA A 463 32.20 7.70 -5.13
C ALA A 463 31.83 9.02 -4.42
N ALA A 464 30.54 9.34 -4.28
CA ALA A 464 30.07 10.58 -3.64
C ALA A 464 30.47 10.67 -2.16
N PHE A 465 30.55 9.54 -1.45
CA PHE A 465 30.96 9.47 -0.04
C PHE A 465 32.41 9.01 0.15
N GLY A 466 33.22 9.03 -0.90
CA GLY A 466 34.65 8.73 -0.85
C GLY A 466 34.99 7.29 -0.47
N VAL A 467 34.08 6.34 -0.72
CA VAL A 467 34.29 4.92 -0.38
C VAL A 467 35.17 4.26 -1.44
N SER A 468 36.39 3.90 -1.04
CA SER A 468 37.36 3.28 -1.93
C SER A 468 37.00 1.83 -2.27
N ARG A 469 37.49 1.36 -3.42
CA ARG A 469 37.38 -0.06 -3.81
C ARG A 469 37.93 -1.01 -2.74
N ARG A 470 39.05 -0.63 -2.10
CA ARG A 470 39.70 -1.42 -1.07
C ARG A 470 38.77 -1.62 0.14
N GLU A 471 38.15 -0.56 0.62
CA GLU A 471 37.21 -0.64 1.75
C GLU A 471 35.99 -1.51 1.43
N GLN A 472 35.48 -1.43 0.19
CA GLN A 472 34.36 -2.28 -0.26
C GLN A 472 34.72 -3.77 -0.24
N ASP A 473 35.90 -4.11 -0.75
CA ASP A 473 36.38 -5.50 -0.78
C ASP A 473 36.68 -6.01 0.64
N GLU A 474 37.25 -5.17 1.53
CA GLU A 474 37.48 -5.51 2.94
C GLU A 474 36.15 -5.79 3.68
N PHE A 475 35.13 -4.96 3.46
CA PHE A 475 33.80 -5.17 4.02
C PHE A 475 33.13 -6.45 3.48
N ALA A 476 33.29 -6.73 2.18
CA ALA A 476 32.78 -7.96 1.58
C ALA A 476 33.40 -9.22 2.19
N ILE A 477 34.73 -9.25 2.37
CA ILE A 477 35.45 -10.33 3.04
C ILE A 477 34.92 -10.51 4.47
N ARG A 478 34.73 -9.41 5.18
CA ARG A 478 34.18 -9.43 6.54
C ARG A 478 32.80 -10.08 6.58
N SER A 479 31.85 -9.66 5.73
CA SER A 479 30.50 -10.24 5.70
C SER A 479 30.55 -11.75 5.43
N HIS A 480 31.34 -12.21 4.45
CA HIS A 480 31.50 -13.64 4.15
C HIS A 480 32.18 -14.44 5.27
N LYS A 481 33.20 -13.89 5.94
CA LYS A 481 33.86 -14.54 7.08
C LYS A 481 32.92 -14.68 8.28
N LEU A 482 32.14 -13.63 8.57
CA LEU A 482 31.17 -13.64 9.66
C LEU A 482 30.02 -14.60 9.40
N ALA A 483 29.50 -14.66 8.16
CA ALA A 483 28.51 -15.66 7.77
C ALA A 483 29.05 -17.10 7.90
N ALA A 484 30.27 -17.36 7.42
CA ALA A 484 30.90 -18.68 7.54
C ALA A 484 31.08 -19.09 9.00
N LYS A 485 31.49 -18.14 9.86
CA LYS A 485 31.62 -18.34 11.31
C LYS A 485 30.26 -18.66 11.94
N ALA A 486 29.23 -17.86 11.68
CA ALA A 486 27.88 -18.07 12.20
C ALA A 486 27.27 -19.42 11.79
N VAL A 487 27.55 -19.88 10.57
CA VAL A 487 27.16 -21.24 10.12
C VAL A 487 27.92 -22.32 10.89
N SER A 488 29.24 -22.17 11.07
CA SER A 488 30.04 -23.16 11.81
C SER A 488 29.67 -23.26 13.29
N GLU A 489 29.24 -22.14 13.90
CA GLU A 489 28.80 -22.05 15.29
C GLU A 489 27.32 -22.39 15.48
N GLY A 490 26.58 -22.68 14.39
CA GLY A 490 25.16 -23.04 14.46
C GLY A 490 24.23 -21.90 14.90
N HIS A 491 24.61 -20.65 14.61
CA HIS A 491 23.81 -19.48 14.99
C HIS A 491 22.59 -19.26 14.08
N LEU A 492 22.66 -19.72 12.82
CA LEU A 492 21.59 -19.58 11.81
C LEU A 492 20.46 -20.61 11.99
N ASN A 493 19.76 -20.51 13.13
CA ASN A 493 18.63 -21.39 13.50
C ASN A 493 17.29 -21.03 12.83
N ASP A 494 17.32 -20.04 11.93
CA ASP A 494 16.20 -19.62 11.10
C ASP A 494 16.12 -20.42 9.78
N VAL A 495 17.20 -21.09 9.36
CA VAL A 495 17.23 -21.88 8.11
C VAL A 495 16.49 -23.20 8.28
N VAL A 496 15.50 -23.45 7.41
CA VAL A 496 14.75 -24.70 7.36
C VAL A 496 15.14 -25.53 6.13
N PRO A 497 15.37 -26.85 6.24
CA PRO A 497 15.65 -27.68 5.08
C PRO A 497 14.52 -27.67 4.05
N VAL A 498 14.87 -27.57 2.76
CA VAL A 498 13.89 -27.64 1.65
C VAL A 498 14.17 -28.84 0.78
N PHE A 499 13.14 -29.66 0.56
CA PHE A 499 13.18 -30.75 -0.40
C PHE A 499 12.94 -30.20 -1.81
N VAL A 500 13.93 -30.40 -2.69
CA VAL A 500 13.83 -30.02 -4.11
C VAL A 500 13.44 -31.25 -4.92
N PRO A 501 12.23 -31.27 -5.51
CA PRO A 501 11.81 -32.35 -6.39
C PRO A 501 12.55 -32.26 -7.74
N GLY A 502 12.76 -33.39 -8.41
CA GLY A 502 13.37 -33.41 -9.74
C GLY A 502 14.06 -34.73 -10.06
N LYS A 503 14.81 -34.76 -11.18
CA LYS A 503 15.54 -35.96 -11.64
C LYS A 503 16.57 -36.47 -10.63
N LYS A 504 17.10 -35.58 -9.79
CA LYS A 504 17.98 -35.89 -8.66
C LYS A 504 17.40 -35.22 -7.41
N PRO A 505 16.46 -35.87 -6.69
CA PRO A 505 15.86 -35.28 -5.51
C PRO A 505 16.96 -35.03 -4.46
N LYS A 506 16.93 -33.85 -3.86
CA LYS A 506 17.91 -33.45 -2.85
C LYS A 506 17.27 -32.58 -1.79
N ILE A 507 17.83 -32.64 -0.59
CA ILE A 507 17.46 -31.75 0.51
C ILE A 507 18.53 -30.68 0.61
N VAL A 508 18.13 -29.42 0.45
CA VAL A 508 19.03 -28.28 0.60
C VAL A 508 18.88 -27.74 2.02
N THR A 509 19.99 -27.65 2.74
CA THR A 509 20.03 -27.25 4.16
C THR A 509 20.87 -26.01 4.44
N LYS A 510 21.68 -25.56 3.47
CA LYS A 510 22.66 -24.49 3.65
C LYS A 510 22.55 -23.47 2.54
N ASP A 511 22.83 -22.21 2.89
CA ASP A 511 23.03 -21.13 1.94
C ASP A 511 24.26 -21.44 1.07
N ASN A 512 24.20 -21.19 -0.25
CA ASN A 512 25.30 -21.47 -1.17
C ASN A 512 26.09 -20.21 -1.60
N GLY A 513 25.73 -19.05 -1.06
CA GLY A 513 26.38 -17.77 -1.32
C GLY A 513 27.66 -17.50 -0.51
N ILE A 514 27.88 -18.25 0.57
CA ILE A 514 28.98 -18.01 1.50
C ILE A 514 30.30 -18.45 0.86
N ARG A 515 31.12 -17.49 0.46
CA ARG A 515 32.44 -17.70 -0.13
C ARG A 515 33.49 -16.79 0.52
N VAL A 516 34.45 -17.39 1.21
CA VAL A 516 35.56 -16.64 1.82
C VAL A 516 36.69 -16.55 0.80
N SER A 517 36.93 -15.36 0.26
CA SER A 517 38.00 -15.09 -0.71
C SER A 517 39.14 -14.26 -0.09
N SER A 518 40.31 -14.27 -0.72
CA SER A 518 41.43 -13.39 -0.35
C SER A 518 41.30 -12.00 -0.97
N MET A 519 41.95 -11.01 -0.36
CA MET A 519 41.96 -9.63 -0.88
C MET A 519 42.54 -9.55 -2.30
N GLU A 520 43.59 -10.33 -2.57
CA GLU A 520 44.23 -10.41 -3.88
C GLU A 520 43.30 -10.96 -4.97
N GLN A 521 42.41 -11.90 -4.62
CA GLN A 521 41.42 -12.44 -5.56
C GLN A 521 40.34 -11.41 -5.87
N LEU A 522 39.86 -10.67 -4.87
CA LEU A 522 38.85 -9.63 -5.08
C LEU A 522 39.38 -8.46 -5.89
N GLN A 523 40.63 -8.04 -5.67
CA GLN A 523 41.26 -6.95 -6.43
C GLN A 523 41.42 -7.27 -7.93
N LYS A 524 41.56 -8.55 -8.30
CA LYS A 524 41.63 -8.98 -9.71
C LYS A 524 40.28 -8.86 -10.44
N LEU A 525 39.16 -8.73 -9.73
CA LEU A 525 37.84 -8.63 -10.33
C LEU A 525 37.64 -7.27 -11.01
N LYS A 526 37.14 -7.32 -12.24
CA LYS A 526 36.75 -6.14 -13.02
C LYS A 526 35.47 -5.51 -12.45
N PRO A 527 35.29 -4.19 -12.57
CA PRO A 527 34.04 -3.51 -12.24
C PRO A 527 32.84 -4.12 -12.98
N ALA A 528 31.74 -4.31 -12.26
CA ALA A 528 30.55 -4.97 -12.79
C ALA A 528 29.64 -4.01 -13.56
N PHE A 529 29.45 -2.79 -13.04
CA PHE A 529 28.46 -1.82 -13.54
C PHE A 529 29.10 -0.69 -14.35
N ILE A 530 29.92 0.15 -13.72
CA ILE A 530 30.62 1.25 -14.41
C ILE A 530 32.00 0.78 -14.87
N LYS A 531 32.25 0.74 -16.17
CA LYS A 531 33.53 0.28 -16.75
C LYS A 531 34.26 1.44 -17.46
N PRO A 532 35.59 1.57 -17.32
CA PRO A 532 36.51 0.74 -16.51
C PRO A 532 36.72 1.22 -15.06
N HIS A 533 36.12 2.34 -14.64
CA HIS A 533 36.48 3.07 -13.42
C HIS A 533 35.53 2.85 -12.23
N GLY A 534 34.55 1.95 -12.34
CA GLY A 534 33.67 1.59 -11.23
C GLY A 534 34.41 0.90 -10.09
N THR A 535 33.83 0.99 -8.91
CA THR A 535 34.33 0.41 -7.65
C THR A 535 33.57 -0.86 -7.26
N ILE A 536 32.32 -1.01 -7.69
CA ILE A 536 31.50 -2.18 -7.40
C ILE A 536 31.85 -3.33 -8.35
N THR A 537 32.02 -4.51 -7.76
CA THR A 537 32.30 -5.77 -8.46
C THR A 537 31.35 -6.87 -8.03
N ALA A 538 31.35 -7.98 -8.76
CA ALA A 538 30.62 -9.17 -8.37
C ALA A 538 31.08 -9.77 -7.01
N GLY A 539 32.23 -9.35 -6.47
CA GLY A 539 32.75 -9.79 -5.18
C GLY A 539 32.30 -8.94 -3.99
N ASN A 540 31.94 -7.67 -4.22
CA ASN A 540 31.53 -6.72 -3.18
C ASN A 540 30.06 -6.25 -3.33
N ALA A 541 29.30 -6.96 -4.16
CA ALA A 541 27.87 -6.80 -4.38
C ALA A 541 27.11 -8.06 -3.91
N SER A 542 25.85 -7.88 -3.50
CA SER A 542 24.91 -8.99 -3.39
C SER A 542 24.62 -9.61 -4.77
N PHE A 543 24.16 -10.85 -4.78
CA PHE A 543 23.88 -11.63 -5.99
C PHE A 543 22.39 -11.95 -6.10
N LEU A 544 21.94 -12.28 -7.31
CA LEU A 544 20.57 -12.75 -7.54
C LEU A 544 20.37 -14.04 -6.74
N THR A 545 19.34 -14.04 -5.91
CA THR A 545 19.09 -15.10 -4.93
C THR A 545 17.63 -15.49 -4.93
N ASP A 546 17.39 -16.79 -4.84
CA ASP A 546 16.08 -17.39 -4.64
C ASP A 546 15.91 -17.78 -3.17
N GLY A 547 14.75 -17.49 -2.60
CA GLY A 547 14.44 -17.88 -1.23
C GLY A 547 13.14 -17.30 -0.69
N ALA A 548 12.65 -17.90 0.39
CA ALA A 548 11.44 -17.48 1.08
C ALA A 548 11.64 -17.40 2.60
N SER A 549 10.79 -16.63 3.28
CA SER A 549 10.79 -16.45 4.73
C SER A 549 9.37 -16.28 5.28
N ALA A 550 9.21 -16.61 6.56
CA ALA A 550 7.94 -16.49 7.28
C ALA A 550 8.21 -16.24 8.78
N ALA A 551 7.39 -15.39 9.40
CA ALA A 551 7.47 -14.99 10.79
C ALA A 551 6.06 -15.00 11.41
N LEU A 552 5.97 -15.58 12.61
CA LEU A 552 4.74 -15.62 13.40
C LEU A 552 4.72 -14.45 14.38
N LEU A 553 3.73 -13.58 14.21
CA LEU A 553 3.52 -12.38 15.02
C LEU A 553 2.21 -12.51 15.81
N MET A 554 2.24 -12.12 17.08
CA MET A 554 1.07 -12.19 17.96
C MET A 554 1.00 -10.96 18.87
N THR A 555 -0.16 -10.72 19.45
CA THR A 555 -0.25 -9.88 20.65
C THR A 555 0.38 -10.61 21.84
N GLU A 556 1.06 -9.87 22.73
CA GLU A 556 1.75 -10.43 23.89
C GLU A 556 0.80 -11.23 24.79
N ASP A 557 -0.37 -10.67 25.08
CA ASP A 557 -1.38 -11.31 25.94
C ASP A 557 -1.83 -12.66 25.37
N TYR A 558 -2.01 -12.72 24.05
CA TYR A 558 -2.37 -13.96 23.36
C TYR A 558 -1.25 -14.98 23.40
N ALA A 559 -0.02 -14.57 23.11
CA ALA A 559 1.15 -15.43 23.10
C ALA A 559 1.36 -16.10 24.46
N LEU A 560 1.27 -15.32 25.55
CA LEU A 560 1.43 -15.82 26.91
C LEU A 560 0.29 -16.74 27.34
N LYS A 561 -0.97 -16.40 26.99
CA LYS A 561 -2.14 -17.22 27.32
C LYS A 561 -2.10 -18.61 26.68
N HIS A 562 -1.52 -18.73 25.49
CA HIS A 562 -1.41 -19.99 24.75
C HIS A 562 -0.05 -20.69 24.96
N GLY A 563 0.79 -20.20 25.89
CA GLY A 563 2.04 -20.85 26.27
C GLY A 563 3.19 -20.69 25.27
N TYR A 564 3.08 -19.75 24.33
CA TYR A 564 4.20 -19.41 23.44
C TYR A 564 5.30 -18.68 24.21
N LYS A 565 6.54 -18.81 23.72
CA LYS A 565 7.71 -18.10 24.25
C LYS A 565 8.19 -17.09 23.22
N PRO A 566 7.78 -15.81 23.33
CA PRO A 566 8.25 -14.75 22.45
C PRO A 566 9.78 -14.63 22.42
N LYS A 567 10.32 -14.29 21.25
CA LYS A 567 11.75 -13.99 21.06
C LYS A 567 12.08 -12.52 21.28
N ALA A 568 11.21 -11.64 20.79
CA ALA A 568 11.42 -10.20 20.83
C ALA A 568 10.08 -9.45 20.74
N TYR A 569 10.07 -8.23 21.23
CA TYR A 569 9.04 -7.24 20.94
C TYR A 569 9.34 -6.51 19.63
N LEU A 570 8.32 -6.30 18.83
CA LEU A 570 8.37 -5.39 17.68
C LEU A 570 7.79 -4.04 18.10
N ARG A 571 8.66 -3.03 18.26
CA ARG A 571 8.29 -1.76 18.93
C ARG A 571 7.77 -0.71 17.98
N ASP A 572 8.67 -0.05 17.26
CA ASP A 572 8.32 1.05 16.36
C ASP A 572 9.03 0.85 15.03
N PHE A 573 8.48 1.45 13.98
CA PHE A 573 9.03 1.41 12.65
C PHE A 573 8.80 2.74 11.95
N GLN A 574 9.61 2.98 10.92
CA GLN A 574 9.51 4.17 10.10
C GLN A 574 9.84 3.82 8.66
N TYR A 575 8.99 4.27 7.73
CA TYR A 575 9.30 4.29 6.31
C TYR A 575 9.77 5.69 5.90
N VAL A 576 10.67 5.75 4.95
CA VAL A 576 11.15 6.98 4.32
C VAL A 576 11.23 6.79 2.81
N ALA A 577 11.14 7.90 2.08
CA ALA A 577 11.42 7.97 0.65
C ALA A 577 12.41 9.11 0.39
N GLN A 578 13.34 8.88 -0.53
CA GLN A 578 14.39 9.79 -0.99
C GLN A 578 14.29 9.95 -2.51
N ASP A 579 15.04 10.89 -3.05
CA ASP A 579 15.18 11.03 -4.50
C ASP A 579 15.80 9.75 -5.11
N PRO A 580 15.10 9.05 -6.01
CA PRO A 580 15.61 7.86 -6.68
C PRO A 580 16.79 8.11 -7.61
N ILE A 581 17.04 9.37 -8.01
CA ILE A 581 18.17 9.71 -8.87
C ILE A 581 19.43 9.74 -8.01
N ASP A 582 19.61 10.76 -7.17
CA ASP A 582 20.92 10.94 -6.51
C ASP A 582 21.08 10.19 -5.19
N GLN A 583 19.98 9.78 -4.54
CA GLN A 583 19.99 9.34 -3.14
C GLN A 583 19.31 7.98 -2.89
N LEU A 584 19.07 7.19 -3.96
CA LEU A 584 18.31 5.93 -3.93
C LEU A 584 18.69 5.00 -2.76
N LEU A 585 19.99 4.84 -2.51
CA LEU A 585 20.55 3.85 -1.60
C LEU A 585 20.90 4.42 -0.22
N LEU A 586 20.65 5.72 0.03
CA LEU A 586 20.94 6.40 1.31
C LEU A 586 19.84 6.27 2.37
N SER A 587 18.75 5.55 2.07
CA SER A 587 17.59 5.49 2.96
C SER A 587 17.90 5.04 4.40
N PRO A 588 18.84 4.11 4.68
CA PRO A 588 19.28 3.80 6.04
C PRO A 588 19.80 5.03 6.82
N ALA A 589 20.61 5.89 6.18
CA ALA A 589 21.12 7.11 6.79
C ALA A 589 20.02 8.13 7.14
N TYR A 590 18.85 8.06 6.48
CA TYR A 590 17.68 8.88 6.81
C TYR A 590 16.76 8.23 7.85
N VAL A 591 16.55 6.92 7.74
CA VAL A 591 15.54 6.24 8.56
C VAL A 591 16.03 5.95 9.97
N ILE A 592 17.32 5.66 10.15
CA ILE A 592 17.90 5.37 11.46
C ILE A 592 17.77 6.59 12.39
N PRO A 593 18.21 7.81 11.99
CA PRO A 593 18.03 8.99 12.82
C PRO A 593 16.56 9.29 13.12
N LYS A 594 15.71 9.28 12.09
CA LYS A 594 14.27 9.58 12.23
C LYS A 594 13.58 8.62 13.20
N LEU A 595 13.91 7.32 13.14
CA LEU A 595 13.33 6.32 14.03
C LEU A 595 13.83 6.49 15.47
N LEU A 596 15.13 6.67 15.66
CA LEU A 596 15.71 6.85 16.99
C LEU A 596 15.21 8.14 17.67
N ASP A 597 15.10 9.24 16.92
CA ASP A 597 14.50 10.50 17.41
C ASP A 597 13.03 10.32 17.80
N LYS A 598 12.25 9.60 16.98
CA LYS A 598 10.82 9.33 17.24
C LYS A 598 10.61 8.56 18.54
N VAL A 599 11.51 7.64 18.87
CA VAL A 599 11.42 6.80 20.07
C VAL A 599 12.13 7.43 21.27
N GLY A 600 13.02 8.40 21.06
CA GLY A 600 13.83 9.02 22.11
C GLY A 600 14.98 8.12 22.58
N LEU A 601 15.59 7.39 21.65
CA LEU A 601 16.80 6.60 21.83
C LEU A 601 17.97 7.24 21.06
N THR A 602 19.19 6.83 21.42
CA THR A 602 20.43 7.22 20.77
C THR A 602 21.15 6.01 20.19
N LEU A 603 22.17 6.23 19.36
CA LEU A 603 23.00 5.15 18.83
C LEU A 603 23.64 4.28 19.93
N LYS A 604 23.89 4.84 21.11
CA LYS A 604 24.52 4.11 22.23
C LYS A 604 23.59 3.09 22.87
N ASP A 605 22.28 3.35 22.79
CA ASP A 605 21.25 2.48 23.38
C ASP A 605 21.00 1.23 22.51
N ILE A 606 21.47 1.22 21.27
CA ILE A 606 21.29 0.10 20.34
C ILE A 606 22.50 -0.85 20.43
N ASP A 607 22.22 -2.12 20.70
CA ASP A 607 23.22 -3.18 20.87
C ASP A 607 23.48 -3.93 19.57
N VAL A 608 22.42 -4.14 18.77
CA VAL A 608 22.48 -4.93 17.54
C VAL A 608 22.02 -4.10 16.35
N PHE A 609 22.82 -4.04 15.30
CA PHE A 609 22.42 -3.45 14.02
C PHE A 609 22.40 -4.53 12.94
N GLU A 610 21.25 -4.67 12.29
CA GLU A 610 21.05 -5.52 11.11
C GLU A 610 20.64 -4.64 9.93
N ILE A 611 21.62 -4.25 9.10
CA ILE A 611 21.40 -3.38 7.95
C ILE A 611 21.52 -4.19 6.67
N HIS A 612 20.55 -4.03 5.78
CA HIS A 612 20.52 -4.67 4.47
C HIS A 612 21.75 -4.34 3.61
N GLU A 613 22.54 -5.36 3.26
CA GLU A 613 23.77 -5.21 2.46
C GLU A 613 23.51 -5.39 0.96
N ALA A 614 22.96 -4.39 0.29
CA ALA A 614 22.78 -4.45 -1.17
C ALA A 614 24.15 -4.47 -1.88
N PHE A 615 25.04 -3.57 -1.46
CA PHE A 615 26.43 -3.45 -1.91
C PHE A 615 27.29 -3.02 -0.72
N ALA A 616 28.56 -3.42 -0.68
CA ALA A 616 29.50 -2.96 0.34
C ALA A 616 29.63 -1.42 0.32
N GLY A 617 29.74 -0.84 -0.89
CA GLY A 617 29.79 0.61 -1.08
C GLY A 617 28.55 1.34 -0.56
N GLN A 618 27.36 0.72 -0.67
CA GLN A 618 26.12 1.28 -0.15
C GLN A 618 26.14 1.37 1.39
N ILE A 619 26.54 0.30 2.08
CA ILE A 619 26.62 0.30 3.54
C ILE A 619 27.61 1.36 4.01
N LEU A 620 28.84 1.32 3.49
CA LEU A 620 29.90 2.24 3.89
C LEU A 620 29.53 3.70 3.62
N ALA A 621 28.89 3.99 2.48
CA ALA A 621 28.39 5.32 2.19
C ALA A 621 27.31 5.78 3.18
N ASN A 622 26.38 4.90 3.58
CA ASN A 622 25.39 5.23 4.61
C ASN A 622 26.04 5.51 5.97
N LEU A 623 27.04 4.72 6.36
CA LEU A 623 27.79 4.94 7.60
C LEU A 623 28.53 6.28 7.59
N ASN A 624 29.18 6.62 6.47
CA ASN A 624 29.88 7.89 6.29
C ASN A 624 28.90 9.07 6.25
N ALA A 625 27.73 8.91 5.63
CA ALA A 625 26.69 9.93 5.59
C ALA A 625 26.19 10.29 7.00
N MET A 626 25.97 9.28 7.86
CA MET A 626 25.55 9.50 9.26
C MET A 626 26.63 10.14 10.13
N ASP A 627 27.91 9.96 9.80
CA ASP A 627 29.04 10.57 10.51
C ASP A 627 29.46 11.94 9.93
N SER A 628 28.84 12.37 8.84
CA SER A 628 29.12 13.66 8.20
C SER A 628 28.23 14.78 8.74
N GLU A 629 28.86 15.82 9.30
CA GLU A 629 28.16 17.03 9.76
C GLU A 629 27.45 17.74 8.62
N PHE A 630 28.11 17.86 7.45
CA PHE A 630 27.53 18.50 6.27
C PHE A 630 26.24 17.79 5.83
N PHE A 631 26.27 16.46 5.72
CA PHE A 631 25.10 15.68 5.34
C PHE A 631 23.97 15.83 6.37
N CYS A 632 24.29 15.72 7.67
CA CYS A 632 23.30 15.86 8.73
C CYS A 632 22.67 17.26 8.78
N LYS A 633 23.44 18.30 8.47
CA LYS A 633 22.96 19.68 8.43
C LYS A 633 22.08 19.97 7.21
N GLU A 634 22.57 19.65 6.03
CA GLU A 634 21.87 19.97 4.77
C GLU A 634 20.66 19.06 4.53
N GLN A 635 20.80 17.76 4.76
CA GLN A 635 19.77 16.77 4.40
C GLN A 635 18.86 16.41 5.58
N LEU A 636 19.44 16.20 6.78
CA LEU A 636 18.66 15.83 7.98
C LEU A 636 18.18 17.03 8.80
N LYS A 637 18.64 18.26 8.48
CA LYS A 637 18.34 19.50 9.21
C LYS A 637 18.72 19.44 10.69
N ARG A 638 19.85 18.81 11.01
CA ARG A 638 20.40 18.67 12.35
C ARG A 638 21.61 19.61 12.55
N SER A 639 21.86 20.03 13.79
CA SER A 639 23.02 20.87 14.13
C SER A 639 24.33 20.11 14.04
N ASP A 640 24.33 18.87 14.54
CA ASP A 640 25.51 18.03 14.70
C ASP A 640 25.37 16.73 13.90
N LYS A 641 26.50 16.06 13.67
CA LYS A 641 26.51 14.72 13.09
C LYS A 641 25.73 13.73 13.96
N PHE A 642 25.08 12.76 13.33
CA PHE A 642 24.33 11.75 14.05
C PHE A 642 25.25 10.72 14.70
N GLY A 643 26.29 10.29 13.96
CA GLY A 643 27.31 9.37 14.41
C GLY A 643 27.38 8.11 13.53
N ARG A 644 28.60 7.59 13.37
CA ARG A 644 28.85 6.32 12.65
C ARG A 644 28.33 5.14 13.46
N VAL A 645 27.60 4.22 12.82
CA VAL A 645 27.18 2.96 13.48
C VAL A 645 28.42 2.13 13.84
N PRO A 646 28.54 1.65 15.09
CA PRO A 646 29.69 0.86 15.50
C PRO A 646 29.80 -0.42 14.68
N GLU A 647 30.95 -0.58 14.03
CA GLU A 647 31.23 -1.74 13.20
C GLU A 647 31.15 -3.04 14.00
N ASN A 648 31.55 -3.07 15.26
CA ASN A 648 31.44 -4.25 16.13
C ASN A 648 30.00 -4.65 16.52
N LYS A 649 28.97 -3.90 16.12
CA LYS A 649 27.55 -4.22 16.37
C LYS A 649 26.78 -4.54 15.07
N LEU A 650 27.38 -4.25 13.92
CA LEU A 650 26.78 -4.35 12.59
C LEU A 650 26.97 -5.74 11.96
N ASN A 651 25.86 -6.40 11.62
CA ASN A 651 25.79 -7.63 10.83
C ASN A 651 26.79 -8.72 11.25
N LEU A 652 26.88 -9.02 12.56
CA LEU A 652 27.90 -9.95 13.08
C LEU A 652 27.70 -11.41 12.66
N TRP A 653 26.51 -11.78 12.17
CA TRP A 653 26.23 -13.11 11.61
C TRP A 653 26.24 -13.12 10.07
N GLY A 654 26.87 -12.11 9.47
CA GLY A 654 26.85 -11.87 8.03
C GLY A 654 25.55 -11.22 7.57
N GLY A 655 25.58 -10.63 6.38
CA GLY A 655 24.44 -9.93 5.79
C GLY A 655 24.09 -10.42 4.38
N SER A 656 23.33 -9.61 3.65
CA SER A 656 22.85 -9.96 2.30
C SER A 656 23.96 -10.18 1.28
N LEU A 657 25.14 -9.56 1.49
CA LEU A 657 26.27 -9.72 0.59
C LEU A 657 26.78 -11.16 0.59
N SER A 658 26.68 -11.84 1.74
CA SER A 658 27.18 -13.20 1.94
C SER A 658 26.11 -14.27 1.93
N LEU A 659 24.95 -14.00 2.53
CA LEU A 659 23.82 -14.94 2.63
C LEU A 659 22.91 -14.90 1.40
N GLY A 660 22.89 -13.78 0.68
CA GLY A 660 22.01 -13.54 -0.46
C GLY A 660 20.86 -12.57 -0.15
N HIS A 661 20.23 -12.10 -1.23
CA HIS A 661 19.16 -11.11 -1.19
C HIS A 661 17.97 -11.49 -2.09
N PRO A 662 17.11 -12.42 -1.66
CA PRO A 662 15.79 -12.57 -2.27
C PRO A 662 14.97 -11.32 -1.88
N PHE A 663 14.62 -10.48 -2.86
CA PHE A 663 14.07 -9.14 -2.61
C PHE A 663 12.84 -9.18 -1.68
N GLY A 664 11.88 -10.05 -1.98
CA GLY A 664 10.67 -10.25 -1.18
C GLY A 664 10.91 -10.83 0.21
N ALA A 665 11.97 -11.62 0.46
CA ALA A 665 12.13 -12.42 1.68
C ALA A 665 13.10 -11.83 2.72
N THR A 666 13.93 -10.86 2.33
CA THR A 666 15.09 -10.42 3.13
C THR A 666 14.73 -9.69 4.42
N GLY A 667 13.62 -8.95 4.43
CA GLY A 667 13.18 -8.15 5.58
C GLY A 667 12.91 -8.98 6.83
N VAL A 668 12.19 -10.09 6.69
CA VAL A 668 11.92 -11.03 7.78
C VAL A 668 13.21 -11.67 8.29
N ARG A 669 14.15 -12.01 7.39
CA ARG A 669 15.47 -12.55 7.80
C ARG A 669 16.24 -11.56 8.66
N LEU A 670 16.26 -10.27 8.30
CA LEU A 670 16.94 -9.25 9.10
C LEU A 670 16.34 -9.12 10.51
N VAL A 671 15.01 -9.14 10.64
CA VAL A 671 14.35 -9.08 11.95
C VAL A 671 14.58 -10.36 12.76
N SER A 672 14.56 -11.53 12.12
CA SER A 672 14.90 -12.81 12.76
C SER A 672 16.33 -12.82 13.29
N HIS A 673 17.29 -12.39 12.48
CA HIS A 673 18.69 -12.22 12.89
C HIS A 673 18.82 -11.25 14.06
N ALA A 674 18.20 -10.07 13.98
CA ALA A 674 18.26 -9.09 15.06
C ALA A 674 17.73 -9.66 16.38
N ALA A 675 16.57 -10.32 16.37
CA ALA A 675 15.99 -10.93 17.55
C ALA A 675 16.86 -12.06 18.13
N ASN A 676 17.39 -12.94 17.28
CA ASN A 676 18.26 -14.05 17.72
C ASN A 676 19.61 -13.53 18.25
N ARG A 677 20.19 -12.50 17.61
CA ARG A 677 21.43 -11.85 18.06
C ARG A 677 21.25 -11.15 19.39
N LEU A 678 20.15 -10.43 19.61
CA LEU A 678 19.86 -9.81 20.90
C LEU A 678 19.84 -10.83 22.04
N ARG A 679 19.23 -11.99 21.81
CA ARG A 679 19.21 -13.09 22.79
C ARG A 679 20.60 -13.70 23.01
N HIS A 680 21.36 -13.91 21.95
CA HIS A 680 22.69 -14.53 22.02
C HIS A 680 23.75 -13.60 22.63
N GLU A 681 23.71 -12.31 22.29
CA GLU A 681 24.64 -11.28 22.75
C GLU A 681 24.18 -10.60 24.05
N ASN A 682 23.03 -11.01 24.60
CA ASN A 682 22.39 -10.45 25.80
C ASN A 682 22.16 -8.92 25.72
N GLY A 683 21.80 -8.44 24.52
CA GLY A 683 21.46 -7.04 24.25
C GLY A 683 19.97 -6.74 24.52
N GLN A 684 19.62 -5.46 24.67
CA GLN A 684 18.24 -5.03 24.86
C GLN A 684 17.59 -4.53 23.57
N PHE A 685 18.24 -3.62 22.84
CA PHE A 685 17.66 -3.00 21.65
C PHE A 685 18.43 -3.32 20.38
N GLY A 686 17.71 -3.73 19.36
CA GLY A 686 18.21 -4.00 18.02
C GLY A 686 17.52 -3.10 17.01
N LEU A 687 18.27 -2.64 16.02
CA LEU A 687 17.76 -1.84 14.93
C LEU A 687 17.98 -2.57 13.60
N VAL A 688 16.88 -2.76 12.88
CA VAL A 688 16.87 -3.28 11.51
C VAL A 688 16.67 -2.12 10.56
N ALA A 689 17.51 -1.99 9.53
CA ALA A 689 17.34 -0.98 8.50
C ALA A 689 17.59 -1.53 7.10
N ALA A 690 16.84 -1.06 6.11
CA ALA A 690 17.03 -1.50 4.73
C ALA A 690 16.75 -0.37 3.72
N CYS A 691 17.59 -0.32 2.68
CA CYS A 691 17.33 0.45 1.47
C CYS A 691 16.48 -0.36 0.48
N ALA A 692 15.74 0.33 -0.39
CA ALA A 692 14.91 -0.29 -1.40
C ALA A 692 14.84 0.57 -2.67
N SER A 693 14.58 -0.08 -3.81
CA SER A 693 14.31 0.60 -5.08
C SER A 693 13.15 1.59 -4.96
N GLY A 694 13.08 2.55 -5.88
CA GLY A 694 12.16 3.69 -5.83
C GLY A 694 12.51 4.71 -4.75
N GLY A 695 13.73 4.65 -4.18
CA GLY A 695 14.22 5.59 -3.17
C GLY A 695 13.67 5.34 -1.78
N HIS A 696 13.12 4.16 -1.52
CA HIS A 696 12.49 3.85 -0.24
C HIS A 696 13.48 3.32 0.79
N GLY A 697 13.10 3.37 2.05
CA GLY A 697 13.74 2.58 3.10
C GLY A 697 12.85 2.40 4.31
N VAL A 698 13.25 1.44 5.13
CA VAL A 698 12.56 1.08 6.37
C VAL A 698 13.57 0.99 7.51
N GLY A 699 13.14 1.42 8.69
CA GLY A 699 13.79 1.17 9.96
C GLY A 699 12.79 0.52 10.89
N MET A 700 13.19 -0.52 11.61
CA MET A 700 12.38 -1.21 12.61
C MET A 700 13.19 -1.38 13.91
N LEU A 701 12.55 -1.09 15.03
CA LEU A 701 13.10 -1.27 16.37
C LEU A 701 12.60 -2.58 16.96
N VAL A 702 13.55 -3.42 17.34
CA VAL A 702 13.33 -4.73 17.97
C VAL A 702 13.85 -4.64 19.39
N GLU A 703 13.05 -5.05 20.38
CA GLU A 703 13.49 -5.14 21.78
C GLU A 703 13.52 -6.61 22.20
N ALA A 704 14.56 -7.03 22.91
CA ALA A 704 14.67 -8.39 23.44
C ALA A 704 13.51 -8.71 24.40
N TYR A 705 12.96 -9.92 24.30
CA TYR A 705 11.97 -10.40 25.27
C TYR A 705 12.69 -10.91 26.52
N PRO A 706 12.20 -10.60 27.75
CA PRO A 706 12.79 -11.13 28.97
C PRO A 706 12.69 -12.67 28.98
N SER A 707 13.82 -13.31 29.27
CA SER A 707 13.97 -14.78 29.24
C SER A 707 13.30 -15.47 30.41
#